data_AF-A0A1G5DDR0-F1
#
_entry.id   AF-A0A1G5DDR0-F1
#
_cell.length_a   1.000
_cell.length_b   1.000
_cell.length_c   1.000
_cell.angle_alpha   90.00
_cell.angle_beta   90.00
_cell.angle_gamma   90.00
#
_symmetry.space_group_name_H-M   'P 1'
#
loop_
_entity.id
_entity.type
_entity.pdbx_description
1 polymer ?
#
loop_
_entity_poly.entity_id
_entity_poly.type
_entity_poly.pdbx_seq_one_letter_code
_entity_poly.pdbx_strand_id
1 'polypeptide(L)'
;MSGSESENPAISSPAPTQTGPKANRDWWPNQLDLQVLHQHSPQSNPLDEDFDYAEEFATLDPDALKQDVFEVMTTSQDWWPADYGHYGPLFIRMSWHAAGTYRIADGRGGGGSGAQRFAPLNSWPDNASLDKARRLLWPVKQKYGRKISWADLLVFAGNCAMESMGFKTFGFGFGREDIWEPEEIFWGPEDTWLGDERYTGDRELTGPFGAVQMGLIYVNPEGPNGNPDPIAAARDIRETFGRMAMNDEETAALIIGGHTFGKCHGAVDPEYIGPEPEAGPIEQQGLGWRNTYGSGKGADALTSGLEGAWTSEPTKWDNGYLDNLFRYEWELTTSPAGAKQWTPTDPSAKDSVPDAHDPSKRHAPMMLTTDLSLKLDPIYGPIAKSFHENPEKLAVAFAKAWYKLLHRDMGPRSRYLGPWIPEPQLWQDPVPEVDHDLVGEEDSATLKDRILASGLSVSQLASTAWASAASFRGTDKRGGANGARIRLAPQRDWEVNDLPEVAEVLQTLERIQEDFNRSQTGGTKVSLADLIVLGGCAAVEQAAKNAGYDISVPFAPGRTDASQEQTDAETFAVLEPRADGFRNYLPAGEKLSPETLLLDRASLLTLTAPEMTVLIGGMRALNTGFGRSPHGVFTNRPEALTNDFFVNLLDMGTEWKASASDANVFEGRDHGTGEVKWTATAVDLIFGSHSQLRAISEVYGSREAGEKFVRDFVSAWDKVMNLDRFDLR
;
A
#
# COMPACT_ATOMS: atom_id res chain seq x y z
N MET A 1 12.64 -3.83 31.50
CA MET A 1 11.60 -3.97 32.53
C MET A 1 11.26 -2.59 33.09
N SER A 2 10.42 -1.87 32.37
CA SER A 2 9.58 -0.77 32.85
C SER A 2 8.32 -0.94 32.01
N GLY A 3 7.24 -1.42 32.63
CA GLY A 3 5.97 -1.62 31.93
C GLY A 3 5.50 -0.29 31.35
N SER A 4 5.26 -0.25 30.05
CA SER A 4 4.57 0.86 29.40
C SER A 4 3.10 0.79 29.80
N GLU A 5 2.62 1.77 30.56
CA GLU A 5 1.19 1.93 30.93
C GLU A 5 0.35 2.49 29.77
N SER A 6 0.61 2.08 28.53
CA SER A 6 -0.18 2.46 27.35
C SER A 6 -0.98 1.25 26.85
N GLU A 7 -1.69 0.58 27.74
CA GLU A 7 -2.65 -0.46 27.37
C GLU A 7 -3.91 0.21 26.78
N ASN A 8 -4.68 -0.50 25.96
CA ASN A 8 -6.11 -0.21 25.88
C ASN A 8 -6.58 -0.23 27.34
N PRO A 9 -7.20 0.81 27.92
CA PRO A 9 -7.61 0.70 29.32
C PRO A 9 -8.73 -0.32 29.53
N ALA A 10 -9.19 -0.97 28.46
CA ALA A 10 -10.30 -1.90 28.47
C ALA A 10 -9.94 -3.38 28.21
N ILE A 11 -9.59 -3.77 26.99
CA ILE A 11 -9.47 -5.20 26.64
C ILE A 11 -8.02 -5.65 26.81
N SER A 12 -7.76 -6.73 27.58
CA SER A 12 -6.41 -7.29 27.75
C SER A 12 -5.81 -7.76 26.43
N SER A 13 -4.54 -7.43 26.17
CA SER A 13 -3.82 -7.87 24.97
C SER A 13 -3.66 -9.41 24.96
N PRO A 14 -3.99 -10.11 23.86
CA PRO A 14 -3.79 -11.57 23.76
C PRO A 14 -2.33 -11.98 23.95
N ALA A 15 -2.12 -13.06 24.70
CA ALA A 15 -0.80 -13.64 24.97
C ALA A 15 -0.55 -14.86 24.05
N PRO A 16 0.58 -14.93 23.32
CA PRO A 16 0.88 -16.07 22.47
C PRO A 16 1.10 -17.35 23.29
N THR A 17 0.36 -18.41 22.97
CA THR A 17 0.57 -19.76 23.54
C THR A 17 1.27 -20.66 22.51
N GLN A 18 2.53 -21.03 22.76
CA GLN A 18 3.28 -21.94 21.89
C GLN A 18 2.73 -23.38 22.00
N THR A 19 2.02 -23.86 20.97
CA THR A 19 1.58 -25.26 20.87
C THR A 19 1.88 -25.94 19.53
N GLY A 20 2.50 -25.24 18.57
CA GLY A 20 2.80 -25.75 17.23
C GLY A 20 4.22 -26.33 17.03
N PRO A 21 4.47 -27.07 15.93
CA PRO A 21 5.83 -27.46 15.53
C PRO A 21 6.65 -26.22 15.18
N LYS A 22 7.94 -26.22 15.57
CA LYS A 22 8.85 -25.11 15.25
C LYS A 22 9.07 -25.00 13.74
N ALA A 23 8.95 -23.80 13.19
CA ALA A 23 9.33 -23.46 11.82
C ALA A 23 10.84 -23.20 11.70
N ASN A 24 11.38 -23.14 10.48
CA ASN A 24 12.80 -22.83 10.25
C ASN A 24 13.20 -21.47 10.86
N ARG A 25 12.30 -20.48 10.79
CA ARG A 25 12.53 -19.14 11.35
C ARG A 25 12.68 -19.13 12.88
N ASP A 26 12.14 -20.13 13.58
CA ASP A 26 12.34 -20.28 15.03
C ASP A 26 13.78 -20.70 15.38
N TRP A 27 14.48 -21.35 14.45
CA TRP A 27 15.88 -21.72 14.60
C TRP A 27 16.83 -20.65 14.03
N TRP A 28 16.43 -20.00 12.94
CA TRP A 28 17.20 -18.98 12.24
C TRP A 28 16.35 -17.71 12.04
N PRO A 29 16.18 -16.89 13.09
CA PRO A 29 15.28 -15.73 13.05
C PRO A 29 15.73 -14.64 12.07
N ASN A 30 17.02 -14.59 11.72
CA ASN A 30 17.58 -13.63 10.77
C ASN A 30 17.68 -14.20 9.34
N GLN A 31 17.12 -15.39 9.07
CA GLN A 31 17.10 -15.95 7.72
C GLN A 31 16.15 -15.14 6.84
N LEU A 32 16.57 -14.87 5.60
CA LEU A 32 15.74 -14.20 4.59
C LEU A 32 14.44 -14.98 4.33
N ASP A 33 13.29 -14.32 4.42
CA ASP A 33 11.98 -14.95 4.31
C ASP A 33 11.39 -14.82 2.91
N LEU A 34 11.62 -15.83 2.05
CA LEU A 34 11.11 -15.81 0.67
C LEU A 34 9.60 -15.93 0.56
N GLN A 35 8.84 -16.18 1.64
CA GLN A 35 7.38 -16.33 1.56
C GLN A 35 6.70 -15.08 0.98
N VAL A 36 7.27 -13.90 1.17
CA VAL A 36 6.76 -12.63 0.61
C VAL A 36 6.79 -12.58 -0.94
N LEU A 37 7.51 -13.48 -1.60
CA LEU A 37 7.54 -13.63 -3.07
C LEU A 37 6.64 -14.76 -3.59
N HIS A 38 5.90 -15.41 -2.70
CA HIS A 38 4.97 -16.49 -3.01
C HIS A 38 3.54 -16.19 -2.57
N GLN A 39 3.29 -14.98 -2.08
CA GLN A 39 1.96 -14.48 -1.76
C GLN A 39 1.09 -14.43 -3.02
N HIS A 40 -0.22 -14.61 -2.84
CA HIS A 40 -1.22 -14.60 -3.91
C HIS A 40 -0.96 -15.70 -4.95
N SER A 41 -0.39 -16.83 -4.50
CA SER A 41 -0.17 -18.00 -5.35
C SER A 41 -1.49 -18.47 -5.98
N PRO A 42 -1.51 -18.90 -7.26
CA PRO A 42 -2.68 -19.54 -7.84
C PRO A 42 -3.17 -20.76 -7.04
N GLN A 43 -2.30 -21.36 -6.21
CA GLN A 43 -2.68 -22.48 -5.33
C GLN A 43 -3.55 -22.08 -4.14
N SER A 44 -3.49 -20.83 -3.68
CA SER A 44 -4.34 -20.32 -2.59
C SER A 44 -5.64 -19.70 -3.12
N ASN A 45 -5.72 -19.39 -4.42
CA ASN A 45 -6.88 -18.81 -5.06
C ASN A 45 -7.93 -19.89 -5.43
N PRO A 46 -9.17 -19.82 -4.89
CA PRO A 46 -10.25 -20.76 -5.20
C PRO A 46 -11.02 -20.44 -6.49
N LEU A 47 -10.73 -19.33 -7.17
CA LEU A 47 -11.35 -18.96 -8.43
C LEU A 47 -10.69 -19.71 -9.60
N ASP A 48 -11.40 -19.76 -10.74
CA ASP A 48 -10.89 -20.40 -11.96
C ASP A 48 -9.62 -19.67 -12.46
N GLU A 49 -8.71 -20.40 -13.11
CA GLU A 49 -7.41 -19.87 -13.58
C GLU A 49 -7.56 -18.71 -14.57
N ASP A 50 -8.64 -18.70 -15.34
CA ASP A 50 -9.02 -17.68 -16.32
C ASP A 50 -10.02 -16.64 -15.78
N PHE A 51 -10.22 -16.59 -14.46
CA PHE A 51 -11.12 -15.60 -13.85
C PHE A 51 -10.61 -14.16 -14.04
N ASP A 52 -11.48 -13.31 -14.59
CA ASP A 52 -11.26 -11.87 -14.71
C ASP A 52 -12.34 -11.11 -13.91
N TYR A 53 -11.90 -10.36 -12.89
CA TYR A 53 -12.81 -9.60 -12.04
C TYR A 53 -13.47 -8.44 -12.77
N ALA A 54 -12.76 -7.76 -13.67
CA ALA A 54 -13.30 -6.63 -14.41
C ALA A 54 -14.41 -7.07 -15.37
N GLU A 55 -14.23 -8.21 -16.05
CA GLU A 55 -15.26 -8.81 -16.89
C GLU A 55 -16.49 -9.24 -16.07
N GLU A 56 -16.28 -9.88 -14.92
CA GLU A 56 -17.39 -10.29 -14.05
C GLU A 56 -18.15 -9.10 -13.46
N PHE A 57 -17.43 -8.07 -13.02
CA PHE A 57 -18.00 -6.81 -12.54
C PHE A 57 -18.80 -6.09 -13.63
N ALA A 58 -18.37 -6.12 -14.89
CA ALA A 58 -19.10 -5.51 -16.00
C ALA A 58 -20.52 -6.09 -16.19
N THR A 59 -20.80 -7.27 -15.63
CA THR A 59 -22.12 -7.90 -15.64
C THR A 59 -22.96 -7.64 -14.38
N LEU A 60 -22.44 -6.88 -13.42
CA LEU A 60 -23.14 -6.44 -12.22
C LEU A 60 -24.05 -5.26 -12.54
N ASP A 61 -25.17 -5.13 -11.81
CA ASP A 61 -25.98 -3.91 -11.77
C ASP A 61 -25.56 -3.10 -10.52
N PRO A 62 -24.79 -2.00 -10.67
CA PRO A 62 -24.28 -1.22 -9.55
C PRO A 62 -25.40 -0.50 -8.77
N ASP A 63 -26.47 -0.09 -9.46
CA ASP A 63 -27.62 0.56 -8.81
C ASP A 63 -28.38 -0.45 -7.94
N ALA A 64 -28.59 -1.68 -8.43
CA ALA A 64 -29.22 -2.75 -7.64
C ALA A 64 -28.35 -3.13 -6.42
N LEU A 65 -27.02 -3.24 -6.59
CA LEU A 65 -26.10 -3.46 -5.48
C LEU A 65 -26.25 -2.37 -4.42
N LYS A 66 -26.26 -1.10 -4.84
CA LYS A 66 -26.41 0.05 -3.95
C LYS A 66 -27.71 0.00 -3.14
N GLN A 67 -28.82 -0.34 -3.79
CA GLN A 67 -30.11 -0.48 -3.11
C GLN A 67 -30.10 -1.58 -2.04
N ASP A 68 -29.49 -2.74 -2.33
CA ASP A 68 -29.39 -3.81 -1.34
C ASP A 68 -28.51 -3.41 -0.14
N VAL A 69 -27.42 -2.67 -0.37
CA VAL A 69 -26.58 -2.16 0.72
C VAL A 69 -27.37 -1.15 1.57
N PHE A 70 -28.18 -0.27 0.97
CA PHE A 70 -29.09 0.61 1.71
C PHE A 70 -30.13 -0.16 2.53
N GLU A 71 -30.69 -1.24 1.98
CA GLU A 71 -31.63 -2.10 2.70
C GLU A 71 -30.98 -2.73 3.94
N VAL A 72 -29.75 -3.24 3.81
CA VAL A 72 -29.00 -3.78 4.96
C VAL A 72 -28.85 -2.74 6.06
N MET A 73 -28.60 -1.46 5.73
CA MET A 73 -28.36 -0.42 6.73
C MET A 73 -29.54 -0.20 7.68
N THR A 74 -30.77 -0.41 7.22
CA THR A 74 -31.99 -0.15 8.02
C THR A 74 -32.70 -1.43 8.45
N THR A 75 -32.19 -2.59 8.05
CA THR A 75 -32.71 -3.91 8.45
C THR A 75 -31.94 -4.44 9.64
N SER A 76 -32.28 -3.93 10.83
CA SER A 76 -31.61 -4.33 12.08
C SER A 76 -31.71 -5.83 12.33
N GLN A 77 -30.58 -6.42 12.70
CA GLN A 77 -30.43 -7.82 13.06
C GLN A 77 -30.37 -7.99 14.57
N ASP A 78 -31.17 -8.91 15.12
CA ASP A 78 -31.23 -9.14 16.57
C ASP A 78 -29.88 -9.51 17.17
N TRP A 79 -29.00 -10.19 16.42
CA TRP A 79 -27.68 -10.61 16.89
C TRP A 79 -26.67 -9.44 17.01
N TRP A 80 -26.95 -8.30 16.37
CA TRP A 80 -26.19 -7.07 16.53
C TRP A 80 -27.08 -5.85 16.20
N PRO A 81 -27.96 -5.39 17.12
CA PRO A 81 -28.93 -4.34 16.83
C PRO A 81 -28.30 -3.05 16.29
N ALA A 82 -29.00 -2.37 15.39
CA ALA A 82 -28.51 -1.14 14.77
C ALA A 82 -28.73 0.04 15.71
N ASP A 83 -27.68 0.80 16.01
CA ASP A 83 -27.79 2.06 16.71
C ASP A 83 -28.68 3.01 15.91
N TYR A 84 -29.64 3.65 16.59
CA TYR A 84 -30.59 4.59 15.96
C TYR A 84 -31.39 3.96 14.81
N GLY A 85 -31.46 2.62 14.73
CA GLY A 85 -32.07 1.89 13.62
C GLY A 85 -31.29 1.95 12.30
N HIS A 86 -30.00 2.33 12.32
CA HIS A 86 -29.20 2.52 11.11
C HIS A 86 -27.73 2.06 11.28
N TYR A 87 -27.26 1.09 10.48
CA TYR A 87 -25.86 0.62 10.50
C TYR A 87 -24.88 1.54 9.76
N GLY A 88 -25.37 2.56 9.06
CA GLY A 88 -24.55 3.50 8.28
C GLY A 88 -23.27 3.95 8.99
N PRO A 89 -23.33 4.48 10.22
CA PRO A 89 -22.11 4.92 10.93
C PRO A 89 -21.11 3.78 11.19
N LEU A 90 -21.58 2.57 11.47
CA LEU A 90 -20.74 1.38 11.62
C LEU A 90 -20.05 1.02 10.29
N PHE A 91 -20.75 1.13 9.16
CA PHE A 91 -20.18 0.90 7.84
C PHE A 91 -19.19 1.99 7.41
N ILE A 92 -19.43 3.26 7.78
CA ILE A 92 -18.45 4.34 7.61
C ILE A 92 -17.14 3.97 8.33
N ARG A 93 -17.23 3.59 9.62
CA ARG A 93 -16.06 3.16 10.38
C ARG A 93 -15.39 1.94 9.73
N MET A 94 -16.14 0.95 9.28
CA MET A 94 -15.58 -0.23 8.62
C MET A 94 -14.77 0.14 7.38
N SER A 95 -15.33 0.98 6.49
CA SER A 95 -14.65 1.44 5.28
C SER A 95 -13.45 2.34 5.59
N TRP A 96 -13.58 3.23 6.57
CA TRP A 96 -12.49 4.06 7.10
C TRP A 96 -11.32 3.18 7.58
N HIS A 97 -11.58 2.16 8.41
CA HIS A 97 -10.55 1.27 8.94
C HIS A 97 -9.97 0.34 7.86
N ALA A 98 -10.76 -0.05 6.86
CA ALA A 98 -10.27 -0.84 5.74
C ALA A 98 -9.25 -0.05 4.94
N ALA A 99 -9.59 1.17 4.54
CA ALA A 99 -8.70 2.06 3.81
C ALA A 99 -7.58 2.65 4.68
N GLY A 100 -7.81 2.79 5.98
CA GLY A 100 -7.01 3.56 6.93
C GLY A 100 -5.68 2.92 7.34
N THR A 101 -5.34 1.72 6.88
CA THR A 101 -4.05 1.09 7.23
C THR A 101 -2.91 1.46 6.26
N TYR A 102 -3.24 2.14 5.16
CA TYR A 102 -2.29 2.52 4.11
C TYR A 102 -1.17 3.43 4.61
N ARG A 103 0.05 3.25 4.09
CA ARG A 103 1.21 4.08 4.39
C ARG A 103 2.00 4.45 3.13
N ILE A 104 2.38 5.71 3.00
CA ILE A 104 3.04 6.22 1.78
C ILE A 104 4.42 5.63 1.56
N ALA A 105 5.12 5.25 2.64
CA ALA A 105 6.51 4.82 2.61
C ALA A 105 6.75 3.60 1.72
N ASP A 106 5.81 2.64 1.70
CA ASP A 106 5.89 1.42 0.91
C ASP A 106 4.56 1.07 0.18
N GLY A 107 3.54 1.91 0.31
CA GLY A 107 2.25 1.73 -0.33
C GLY A 107 1.43 0.56 0.24
N ARG A 108 1.88 -0.08 1.32
CA ARG A 108 1.20 -1.23 1.95
C ARG A 108 0.03 -0.79 2.81
N GLY A 109 -0.86 -1.74 3.09
CA GLY A 109 -2.14 -1.49 3.75
C GLY A 109 -3.15 -0.88 2.78
N GLY A 110 -4.27 -0.40 3.30
CA GLY A 110 -5.36 0.14 2.51
C GLY A 110 -6.50 -0.85 2.24
N GLY A 111 -7.48 -0.39 1.48
CA GLY A 111 -8.72 -1.11 1.19
C GLY A 111 -8.64 -1.99 -0.06
N GLY A 112 -7.54 -1.91 -0.81
CA GLY A 112 -7.36 -2.44 -2.15
C GLY A 112 -7.40 -3.96 -2.29
N SER A 113 -7.22 -4.70 -1.19
CA SER A 113 -7.16 -6.17 -1.16
C SER A 113 -8.23 -6.82 -0.28
N GLY A 114 -9.01 -6.02 0.46
CA GLY A 114 -9.96 -6.54 1.45
C GLY A 114 -9.31 -7.23 2.66
N ALA A 115 -8.03 -6.93 2.93
CA ALA A 115 -7.22 -7.55 3.97
C ALA A 115 -7.81 -7.45 5.39
N GLN A 116 -8.73 -6.52 5.66
CA GLN A 116 -9.44 -6.44 6.95
C GLN A 116 -10.20 -7.73 7.32
N ARG A 117 -10.43 -8.63 6.36
CA ARG A 117 -11.05 -9.94 6.59
C ARG A 117 -10.11 -10.98 7.18
N PHE A 118 -8.80 -10.75 7.11
CA PHE A 118 -7.77 -11.70 7.50
C PHE A 118 -6.93 -11.18 8.68
N ALA A 119 -6.20 -12.10 9.32
CA ALA A 119 -5.20 -11.74 10.31
C ALA A 119 -4.08 -10.88 9.67
N PRO A 120 -3.41 -10.00 10.44
CA PRO A 120 -3.77 -9.63 11.82
C PRO A 120 -4.91 -8.59 11.89
N LEU A 121 -5.27 -7.95 10.78
CA LEU A 121 -6.18 -6.81 10.75
C LEU A 121 -7.59 -7.15 11.26
N ASN A 122 -8.08 -8.37 11.00
CA ASN A 122 -9.40 -8.80 11.48
C ASN A 122 -9.52 -8.84 13.01
N SER A 123 -8.39 -8.76 13.73
CA SER A 123 -8.26 -8.95 15.17
C SER A 123 -7.49 -7.83 15.87
N TRP A 124 -7.08 -6.79 15.13
CA TRP A 124 -6.54 -5.57 15.76
C TRP A 124 -7.54 -4.98 16.76
N PRO A 125 -7.09 -4.48 17.92
CA PRO A 125 -7.98 -3.86 18.91
C PRO A 125 -8.84 -2.74 18.32
N ASP A 126 -8.26 -1.91 17.45
CA ASP A 126 -8.99 -0.80 16.81
C ASP A 126 -10.02 -1.28 15.78
N ASN A 127 -9.97 -2.55 15.36
CA ASN A 127 -10.98 -3.18 14.49
C ASN A 127 -12.05 -3.96 15.26
N ALA A 128 -12.11 -3.80 16.59
CA ALA A 128 -13.16 -4.38 17.42
C ALA A 128 -14.56 -4.11 16.85
N SER A 129 -15.40 -5.14 16.89
CA SER A 129 -16.78 -5.16 16.37
C SER A 129 -16.91 -5.03 14.84
N LEU A 130 -15.84 -4.80 14.08
CA LEU A 130 -15.90 -4.79 12.61
C LEU A 130 -16.09 -6.20 12.03
N ASP A 131 -15.82 -7.25 12.80
CA ASP A 131 -16.25 -8.62 12.48
C ASP A 131 -17.78 -8.72 12.31
N LYS A 132 -18.56 -8.00 13.13
CA LYS A 132 -20.03 -7.90 12.96
C LYS A 132 -20.39 -7.05 11.74
N ALA A 133 -19.71 -5.93 11.53
CA ALA A 133 -19.95 -5.06 10.37
C ALA A 133 -19.79 -5.83 9.04
N ARG A 134 -18.70 -6.57 8.89
CA ARG A 134 -18.47 -7.43 7.72
C ARG A 134 -19.52 -8.53 7.59
N ARG A 135 -19.92 -9.14 8.72
CA ARG A 135 -20.95 -10.19 8.73
C ARG A 135 -22.33 -9.68 8.30
N LEU A 136 -22.69 -8.43 8.60
CA LEU A 136 -23.93 -7.81 8.13
C LEU A 136 -24.00 -7.69 6.61
N LEU A 137 -22.85 -7.55 5.94
CA LEU A 137 -22.76 -7.44 4.47
C LEU A 137 -22.66 -8.79 3.76
N TRP A 138 -22.52 -9.90 4.48
CA TRP A 138 -22.45 -11.23 3.87
C TRP A 138 -23.64 -11.55 2.95
N PRO A 139 -24.91 -11.25 3.30
CA PRO A 139 -26.04 -11.49 2.39
C PRO A 139 -25.90 -10.78 1.04
N VAL A 140 -25.31 -9.58 1.01
CA VAL A 140 -25.03 -8.84 -0.23
C VAL A 140 -23.94 -9.56 -1.02
N LYS A 141 -22.81 -9.89 -0.39
CA LYS A 141 -21.74 -10.67 -1.05
C LYS A 141 -22.26 -12.01 -1.59
N GLN A 142 -23.12 -12.69 -0.83
CA GLN A 142 -23.73 -13.96 -1.21
C GLN A 142 -24.64 -13.81 -2.43
N LYS A 143 -25.44 -12.74 -2.50
CA LYS A 143 -26.34 -12.46 -3.62
C LYS A 143 -25.58 -12.19 -4.93
N TYR A 144 -24.49 -11.44 -4.87
CA TYR A 144 -23.75 -11.01 -6.07
C TYR A 144 -22.54 -11.89 -6.41
N GLY A 145 -22.11 -12.75 -5.49
CA GLY A 145 -21.10 -13.77 -5.72
C GLY A 145 -19.79 -13.16 -6.23
N ARG A 146 -19.27 -13.71 -7.33
CA ARG A 146 -17.98 -13.33 -7.93
C ARG A 146 -17.97 -11.96 -8.63
N LYS A 147 -19.14 -11.35 -8.87
CA LYS A 147 -19.28 -10.06 -9.55
C LYS A 147 -18.92 -8.86 -8.69
N ILE A 148 -18.78 -9.05 -7.38
CA ILE A 148 -18.34 -8.03 -6.44
C ILE A 148 -17.36 -8.68 -5.47
N SER A 149 -16.16 -8.12 -5.35
CA SER A 149 -15.19 -8.55 -4.35
C SER A 149 -15.60 -8.06 -2.97
N TRP A 150 -15.10 -8.70 -1.92
CA TRP A 150 -15.18 -8.12 -0.59
C TRP A 150 -14.37 -6.83 -0.51
N ALA A 151 -13.20 -6.75 -1.15
CA ALA A 151 -12.39 -5.54 -1.18
C ALA A 151 -13.22 -4.30 -1.60
N ASP A 152 -13.97 -4.39 -2.71
CA ASP A 152 -14.88 -3.32 -3.13
C ASP A 152 -16.07 -3.16 -2.18
N LEU A 153 -16.73 -4.25 -1.78
CA LEU A 153 -17.93 -4.16 -0.93
C LEU A 153 -17.65 -3.50 0.43
N LEU A 154 -16.48 -3.77 1.01
CA LEU A 154 -16.09 -3.21 2.30
C LEU A 154 -15.94 -1.69 2.27
N VAL A 155 -15.39 -1.12 1.20
CA VAL A 155 -15.25 0.34 1.07
C VAL A 155 -16.49 1.00 0.44
N PHE A 156 -17.22 0.27 -0.41
CA PHE A 156 -18.46 0.74 -1.02
C PHE A 156 -19.58 0.93 0.01
N ALA A 157 -19.64 0.06 1.03
CA ALA A 157 -20.65 0.15 2.08
C ALA A 157 -20.61 1.49 2.85
N GLY A 158 -19.42 2.00 3.18
CA GLY A 158 -19.24 3.30 3.81
C GLY A 158 -19.59 4.45 2.87
N ASN A 159 -19.24 4.37 1.58
CA ASN A 159 -19.66 5.38 0.59
C ASN A 159 -21.20 5.43 0.47
N CYS A 160 -21.86 4.27 0.43
CA CYS A 160 -23.31 4.19 0.47
C CYS A 160 -23.87 4.78 1.77
N ALA A 161 -23.25 4.50 2.91
CA ALA A 161 -23.72 4.97 4.21
C ALA A 161 -23.74 6.49 4.27
N MET A 162 -22.69 7.15 3.77
CA MET A 162 -22.64 8.61 3.63
C MET A 162 -23.86 9.14 2.84
N GLU A 163 -24.14 8.56 1.68
CA GLU A 163 -25.26 8.98 0.83
C GLU A 163 -26.62 8.75 1.47
N SER A 164 -26.82 7.58 2.10
CA SER A 164 -28.09 7.23 2.78
C SER A 164 -28.43 8.19 3.92
N MET A 165 -27.40 8.79 4.55
CA MET A 165 -27.53 9.74 5.65
C MET A 165 -27.45 11.20 5.19
N GLY A 166 -27.49 11.46 3.89
CA GLY A 166 -27.64 12.80 3.31
C GLY A 166 -26.35 13.50 2.90
N PHE A 167 -25.19 12.83 2.92
CA PHE A 167 -23.94 13.37 2.39
C PHE A 167 -23.71 12.96 0.93
N LYS A 168 -23.52 13.94 0.04
CA LYS A 168 -23.19 13.65 -1.36
C LYS A 168 -21.68 13.40 -1.49
N THR A 169 -21.29 12.15 -1.77
CA THR A 169 -19.89 11.81 -1.99
C THR A 169 -19.39 12.30 -3.36
N PHE A 170 -18.07 12.32 -3.55
CA PHE A 170 -17.45 12.81 -4.79
C PHE A 170 -17.62 11.86 -5.98
N GLY A 171 -17.77 10.56 -5.70
CA GLY A 171 -17.85 9.48 -6.68
C GLY A 171 -17.34 8.16 -6.09
N PHE A 172 -17.31 7.11 -6.90
CA PHE A 172 -16.80 5.80 -6.50
C PHE A 172 -16.32 4.98 -7.71
N GLY A 173 -15.19 4.29 -7.57
CA GLY A 173 -14.64 3.33 -8.52
C GLY A 173 -14.47 1.95 -7.88
N PHE A 174 -14.99 0.93 -8.57
CA PHE A 174 -14.78 -0.50 -8.29
C PHE A 174 -13.51 -1.00 -9.00
N GLY A 175 -13.11 -2.25 -8.79
CA GLY A 175 -11.94 -2.86 -9.45
C GLY A 175 -10.86 -3.37 -8.48
N ARG A 176 -11.22 -3.53 -7.21
CA ARG A 176 -10.35 -4.17 -6.21
C ARG A 176 -10.60 -5.67 -6.24
N GLU A 177 -9.56 -6.46 -6.47
CA GLU A 177 -9.66 -7.91 -6.43
C GLU A 177 -9.51 -8.43 -5.00
N ASP A 178 -10.15 -9.55 -4.68
CA ASP A 178 -9.99 -10.21 -3.38
C ASP A 178 -8.69 -11.00 -3.32
N ILE A 179 -8.04 -10.95 -2.16
CA ILE A 179 -6.97 -11.89 -1.78
C ILE A 179 -7.55 -13.06 -0.98
N TRP A 180 -6.77 -14.14 -0.89
CA TRP A 180 -7.17 -15.42 -0.29
C TRP A 180 -6.31 -15.87 0.88
N GLU A 181 -5.23 -15.15 1.15
CA GLU A 181 -4.34 -15.32 2.29
C GLU A 181 -3.89 -13.94 2.78
N PRO A 182 -3.51 -13.79 4.05
CA PRO A 182 -3.04 -12.52 4.58
C PRO A 182 -1.71 -12.10 3.94
N GLU A 183 -1.55 -10.81 3.73
CA GLU A 183 -0.25 -10.24 3.36
C GLU A 183 0.61 -10.08 4.62
N GLU A 184 1.80 -10.66 4.60
CA GLU A 184 2.79 -10.50 5.66
C GLU A 184 3.41 -9.10 5.57
N ILE A 185 2.94 -8.19 6.41
CA ILE A 185 3.37 -6.79 6.47
C ILE A 185 4.04 -6.53 7.80
N PHE A 186 5.20 -5.87 7.78
CA PHE A 186 5.85 -5.41 8.99
C PHE A 186 5.12 -4.19 9.59
N TRP A 187 4.17 -4.47 10.49
CA TRP A 187 3.34 -3.45 11.12
C TRP A 187 4.04 -2.68 12.25
N GLY A 188 5.12 -3.24 12.81
CA GLY A 188 5.90 -2.67 13.91
C GLY A 188 6.71 -3.74 14.63
N PRO A 189 7.72 -3.34 15.43
CA PRO A 189 8.57 -4.27 16.17
C PRO A 189 7.94 -4.84 17.44
N GLU A 190 6.80 -4.30 17.89
CA GLU A 190 6.20 -4.62 19.18
C GLU A 190 5.68 -6.05 19.26
N ASP A 191 5.84 -6.67 20.43
CA ASP A 191 5.32 -8.00 20.73
C ASP A 191 3.98 -7.98 21.49
N THR A 192 3.46 -6.78 21.77
CA THR A 192 2.24 -6.55 22.54
C THR A 192 1.30 -5.61 21.80
N TRP A 193 0.00 -5.94 21.73
CA TRP A 193 -0.99 -5.03 21.17
C TRP A 193 -1.07 -3.74 21.97
N LEU A 194 -1.13 -2.62 21.24
CA LEU A 194 -1.05 -1.25 21.72
C LEU A 194 0.28 -0.91 22.41
N GLY A 195 1.28 -1.78 22.28
CA GLY A 195 2.66 -1.44 22.56
C GLY A 195 3.13 -0.29 21.66
N ASP A 196 4.11 0.43 22.16
CA ASP A 196 4.80 1.51 21.48
C ASP A 196 6.32 1.33 21.67
N GLU A 197 6.97 0.72 20.68
CA GLU A 197 8.44 0.62 20.59
C GLU A 197 8.93 1.23 19.26
N ARG A 198 8.24 2.29 18.81
CA ARG A 198 8.40 2.85 17.47
C ARG A 198 8.78 4.32 17.43
N TYR A 199 8.94 4.99 18.57
CA TYR A 199 9.47 6.35 18.64
C TYR A 199 10.96 6.41 18.99
N THR A 200 11.64 7.44 18.47
CA THR A 200 12.96 7.89 18.95
C THR A 200 12.95 9.40 19.22
N GLY A 201 13.96 9.89 19.92
CA GLY A 201 14.14 11.33 20.15
C GLY A 201 12.95 11.97 20.86
N ASP A 202 12.57 13.17 20.42
CA ASP A 202 11.37 13.86 20.89
C ASP A 202 10.15 13.44 20.07
N ARG A 203 9.61 12.24 20.31
CA ARG A 203 8.38 11.71 19.68
C ARG A 203 8.44 11.72 18.14
N GLU A 204 9.58 11.32 17.59
CA GLU A 204 9.75 11.08 16.15
C GLU A 204 9.41 9.62 15.83
N LEU A 205 8.34 9.39 15.07
CA LEU A 205 7.91 8.05 14.67
C LEU A 205 8.96 7.47 13.71
N THR A 206 9.50 6.30 14.00
CA THR A 206 10.57 5.69 13.19
C THR A 206 10.02 4.78 12.10
N GLY A 207 10.83 4.53 11.07
CA GLY A 207 10.50 3.57 10.02
C GLY A 207 9.27 3.96 9.18
N PRO A 208 8.68 2.99 8.45
CA PRO A 208 7.58 3.24 7.50
C PRO A 208 6.21 3.33 8.18
N PHE A 209 6.12 3.33 9.52
CA PHE A 209 4.86 3.14 10.22
C PHE A 209 3.93 4.34 10.07
N GLY A 210 2.64 4.08 9.89
CA GLY A 210 1.58 5.09 9.79
C GLY A 210 0.74 5.27 11.06
N ALA A 211 1.05 4.54 12.14
CA ALA A 211 0.26 4.56 13.38
C ALA A 211 1.15 4.64 14.62
N VAL A 212 0.64 5.25 15.70
CA VAL A 212 1.39 5.52 16.94
C VAL A 212 1.59 4.32 17.85
N GLN A 213 0.74 3.30 17.73
CA GLN A 213 0.79 2.07 18.53
C GLN A 213 0.45 0.85 17.66
N MET A 214 0.91 -0.33 18.05
CA MET A 214 0.59 -1.57 17.35
C MET A 214 -0.90 -1.89 17.47
N GLY A 215 -1.60 -2.10 16.37
CA GLY A 215 -3.03 -2.43 16.39
C GLY A 215 -4.00 -1.24 16.38
N LEU A 216 -3.50 0.00 16.26
CA LEU A 216 -4.30 1.19 15.95
C LEU A 216 -4.24 1.53 14.45
N ILE A 217 -5.28 2.18 13.94
CA ILE A 217 -5.28 2.69 12.56
C ILE A 217 -4.37 3.92 12.45
N TYR A 218 -4.54 4.93 13.32
CA TYR A 218 -3.74 6.16 13.31
C TYR A 218 -3.18 6.49 14.69
N VAL A 219 -4.02 7.02 15.57
CA VAL A 219 -3.65 7.61 16.86
C VAL A 219 -4.49 7.02 17.99
N ASN A 220 -4.02 7.19 19.22
CA ASN A 220 -4.80 6.82 20.41
C ASN A 220 -5.90 7.86 20.66
N PRO A 221 -7.18 7.46 20.73
CA PRO A 221 -8.31 8.40 20.89
C PRO A 221 -8.34 9.11 22.26
N GLU A 222 -7.69 8.54 23.28
CA GLU A 222 -7.53 9.16 24.60
C GLU A 222 -6.35 10.15 24.64
N GLY A 223 -5.53 10.19 23.59
CA GLY A 223 -4.32 11.00 23.46
C GLY A 223 -3.03 10.18 23.63
N PRO A 224 -1.86 10.80 23.38
CA PRO A 224 -0.55 10.14 23.44
C PRO A 224 -0.34 9.26 24.67
N ASN A 225 -0.19 7.94 24.47
CA ASN A 225 -0.01 6.96 25.55
C ASN A 225 -1.13 7.02 26.61
N GLY A 226 -2.36 7.32 26.18
CA GLY A 226 -3.52 7.51 27.05
C GLY A 226 -3.52 8.82 27.86
N ASN A 227 -2.60 9.76 27.58
CA ASN A 227 -2.59 11.08 28.21
C ASN A 227 -3.58 12.02 27.49
N PRO A 228 -4.62 12.57 28.17
CA PRO A 228 -5.66 13.38 27.54
C PRO A 228 -5.21 14.82 27.29
N ASP A 229 -4.14 14.98 26.51
CA ASP A 229 -3.62 16.25 26.03
C ASP A 229 -3.98 16.44 24.55
N PRO A 230 -4.95 17.32 24.22
CA PRO A 230 -5.37 17.56 22.85
C PRO A 230 -4.28 18.18 21.95
N ILE A 231 -3.36 18.97 22.51
CA ILE A 231 -2.29 19.61 21.73
C ILE A 231 -1.24 18.55 21.37
N ALA A 232 -0.88 17.69 22.32
CA ALA A 232 0.02 16.58 22.04
C ALA A 232 -0.61 15.58 21.05
N ALA A 233 -1.91 15.29 21.18
CA ALA A 233 -2.64 14.44 20.22
C ALA A 233 -2.64 15.04 18.80
N ALA A 234 -2.72 16.37 18.65
CA ALA A 234 -2.68 17.03 17.34
C ALA A 234 -1.37 16.77 16.58
N ARG A 235 -0.23 16.65 17.29
CA ARG A 235 1.06 16.30 16.70
C ARG A 235 1.04 14.91 16.10
N ASP A 236 0.51 13.94 16.83
CA ASP A 236 0.37 12.55 16.38
C ASP A 236 -0.62 12.44 15.21
N ILE A 237 -1.74 13.16 15.26
CA ILE A 237 -2.72 13.22 14.17
C ILE A 237 -2.03 13.70 12.89
N ARG A 238 -1.31 14.81 12.96
CA ARG A 238 -0.64 15.38 11.78
C ARG A 238 0.40 14.44 11.19
N GLU A 239 1.25 13.85 12.05
CA GLU A 239 2.30 12.93 11.62
C GLU A 239 1.71 11.69 10.94
N THR A 240 0.74 11.03 11.59
CA THR A 240 0.17 9.77 11.10
C THR A 240 -0.66 10.00 9.84
N PHE A 241 -1.52 11.02 9.78
CA PHE A 241 -2.27 11.34 8.57
C PHE A 241 -1.36 11.77 7.41
N GLY A 242 -0.30 12.53 7.68
CA GLY A 242 0.72 12.88 6.69
C GLY A 242 1.38 11.63 6.07
N ARG A 243 1.74 10.65 6.91
CA ARG A 243 2.26 9.34 6.48
C ARG A 243 1.24 8.48 5.75
N MET A 244 -0.03 8.88 5.75
CA MET A 244 -1.11 8.25 5.00
C MET A 244 -1.62 9.14 3.85
N ALA A 245 -0.78 10.06 3.36
CA ALA A 245 -1.08 10.96 2.24
C ALA A 245 -2.25 11.93 2.51
N MET A 246 -2.49 12.35 3.74
CA MET A 246 -3.50 13.36 4.07
C MET A 246 -2.85 14.61 4.64
N ASN A 247 -3.11 15.77 4.02
CA ASN A 247 -2.66 17.06 4.53
C ASN A 247 -3.57 17.56 5.68
N ASP A 248 -3.28 18.73 6.24
CA ASP A 248 -4.05 19.25 7.39
C ASP A 248 -5.53 19.51 7.09
N GLU A 249 -5.88 20.02 5.90
CA GLU A 249 -7.28 20.28 5.52
C GLU A 249 -8.04 18.98 5.28
N GLU A 250 -7.42 18.01 4.59
CA GLU A 250 -7.97 16.67 4.37
C GLU A 250 -8.18 15.93 5.70
N THR A 251 -7.21 16.03 6.62
CA THR A 251 -7.24 15.41 7.95
C THR A 251 -8.40 15.95 8.79
N ALA A 252 -8.50 17.28 8.92
CA ALA A 252 -9.60 17.90 9.64
C ALA A 252 -10.95 17.52 9.01
N ALA A 253 -11.06 17.57 7.67
CA ALA A 253 -12.29 17.22 6.98
C ALA A 253 -12.70 15.76 7.22
N LEU A 254 -11.77 14.81 7.19
CA LEU A 254 -12.02 13.39 7.44
C LEU A 254 -12.52 13.13 8.86
N ILE A 255 -11.85 13.70 9.87
CA ILE A 255 -12.23 13.51 11.28
C ILE A 255 -13.60 14.13 11.54
N ILE A 256 -13.80 15.40 11.16
CA ILE A 256 -15.07 16.10 11.33
C ILE A 256 -16.20 15.38 10.58
N GLY A 257 -15.97 15.04 9.32
CA GLY A 257 -16.99 14.42 8.48
C GLY A 257 -17.34 13.00 8.92
N GLY A 258 -16.37 12.22 9.39
CA GLY A 258 -16.59 10.90 9.97
C GLY A 258 -17.36 10.96 11.30
N HIS A 259 -16.90 11.80 12.23
CA HIS A 259 -17.50 11.96 13.57
C HIS A 259 -18.81 12.78 13.58
N THR A 260 -19.27 13.27 12.42
CA THR A 260 -20.65 13.76 12.27
C THR A 260 -21.67 12.63 12.46
N PHE A 261 -21.25 11.37 12.24
CA PHE A 261 -22.11 10.20 12.32
C PHE A 261 -21.79 9.29 13.51
N GLY A 262 -22.82 8.62 14.03
CA GLY A 262 -22.69 7.51 14.95
C GLY A 262 -22.28 7.88 16.37
N LYS A 263 -21.64 6.92 17.04
CA LYS A 263 -21.24 6.97 18.44
C LYS A 263 -20.07 6.03 18.73
N CYS A 264 -19.42 6.20 19.87
CA CYS A 264 -18.53 5.21 20.47
C CYS A 264 -19.31 4.21 21.36
N HIS A 265 -18.69 3.07 21.66
CA HIS A 265 -19.23 2.01 22.53
C HIS A 265 -18.26 1.60 23.63
N GLY A 266 -18.70 1.77 24.88
CA GLY A 266 -17.98 1.58 26.13
C GLY A 266 -18.96 1.46 27.30
N ALA A 267 -20.07 0.75 27.08
CA ALA A 267 -21.20 0.72 28.02
C ALA A 267 -20.95 -0.11 29.28
N VAL A 268 -19.99 -1.04 29.24
CA VAL A 268 -19.77 -2.05 30.30
C VAL A 268 -18.30 -2.13 30.70
N ASP A 269 -18.03 -2.82 31.80
CA ASP A 269 -16.65 -3.11 32.18
C ASP A 269 -15.99 -4.00 31.11
N PRO A 270 -14.77 -3.68 30.67
CA PRO A 270 -14.03 -4.46 29.69
C PRO A 270 -13.72 -5.91 30.07
N GLU A 271 -13.80 -6.27 31.37
CA GLU A 271 -13.65 -7.65 31.85
C GLU A 271 -14.65 -8.63 31.20
N TYR A 272 -15.77 -8.13 30.68
CA TYR A 272 -16.81 -8.95 30.06
C TYR A 272 -16.50 -9.35 28.61
N ILE A 273 -15.42 -8.83 28.02
CA ILE A 273 -15.10 -8.98 26.60
C ILE A 273 -14.16 -10.19 26.41
N GLY A 274 -14.65 -11.16 25.65
CA GLY A 274 -13.88 -12.34 25.25
C GLY A 274 -12.82 -12.05 24.18
N PRO A 275 -12.08 -13.08 23.76
CA PRO A 275 -10.97 -12.96 22.81
C PRO A 275 -11.40 -12.39 21.45
N GLU A 276 -10.46 -11.74 20.77
CA GLU A 276 -10.52 -11.30 19.38
C GLU A 276 -10.71 -12.48 18.40
N PRO A 277 -11.15 -12.25 17.14
CA PRO A 277 -11.56 -13.32 16.22
C PRO A 277 -10.56 -14.47 16.04
N GLU A 278 -9.27 -14.20 15.91
CA GLU A 278 -8.24 -15.25 15.71
C GLU A 278 -7.97 -16.09 16.97
N ALA A 279 -8.30 -15.59 18.16
CA ALA A 279 -8.24 -16.35 19.42
C ALA A 279 -9.64 -16.81 19.91
N GLY A 280 -10.68 -16.53 19.12
CA GLY A 280 -12.06 -16.90 19.41
C GLY A 280 -12.28 -18.41 19.37
N PRO A 281 -13.17 -18.96 20.22
CA PRO A 281 -13.50 -20.38 20.13
C PRO A 281 -14.29 -20.65 18.85
N ILE A 282 -14.10 -21.84 18.27
CA ILE A 282 -14.59 -22.21 16.92
C ILE A 282 -16.10 -22.00 16.74
N GLU A 283 -16.90 -22.15 17.80
CA GLU A 283 -18.34 -21.91 17.76
C GLU A 283 -18.75 -20.45 17.53
N GLN A 284 -17.82 -19.49 17.65
CA GLN A 284 -18.06 -18.09 17.24
C GLN A 284 -17.99 -17.89 15.71
N GLN A 285 -17.54 -18.89 14.95
CA GLN A 285 -17.54 -18.89 13.49
C GLN A 285 -16.91 -17.62 12.90
N GLY A 286 -15.71 -17.27 13.36
CA GLY A 286 -14.93 -16.11 12.91
C GLY A 286 -15.41 -14.75 13.44
N LEU A 287 -16.32 -14.72 14.42
CA LEU A 287 -16.59 -13.53 15.23
C LEU A 287 -15.72 -13.55 16.50
N GLY A 288 -15.47 -12.38 17.07
CA GLY A 288 -14.67 -12.20 18.30
C GLY A 288 -15.29 -11.19 19.25
N TRP A 289 -14.55 -10.79 20.28
CA TRP A 289 -14.93 -9.79 21.29
C TRP A 289 -16.33 -10.06 21.87
N ARG A 290 -16.61 -11.32 22.19
CA ARG A 290 -17.92 -11.71 22.73
C ARG A 290 -18.11 -11.04 24.09
N ASN A 291 -19.10 -10.16 24.19
CA ASN A 291 -19.48 -9.56 25.45
C ASN A 291 -20.44 -10.48 26.23
N THR A 292 -20.11 -10.75 27.49
CA THR A 292 -20.88 -11.60 28.40
C THR A 292 -21.82 -10.84 29.33
N TYR A 293 -21.76 -9.51 29.34
CA TYR A 293 -22.64 -8.65 30.12
C TYR A 293 -24.00 -8.46 29.44
N GLY A 294 -25.08 -8.61 30.20
CA GLY A 294 -26.43 -8.32 29.73
C GLY A 294 -26.76 -9.07 28.43
N SER A 295 -27.13 -8.31 27.40
CA SER A 295 -27.38 -8.83 26.04
C SER A 295 -26.11 -8.99 25.19
N GLY A 296 -25.00 -8.39 25.61
CA GLY A 296 -23.70 -8.36 24.93
C GLY A 296 -23.67 -7.49 23.67
N LYS A 297 -24.72 -6.71 23.40
CA LYS A 297 -24.94 -5.94 22.16
C LYS A 297 -25.90 -4.78 22.41
N GLY A 298 -26.11 -3.92 21.42
CA GLY A 298 -27.00 -2.77 21.54
C GLY A 298 -26.59 -1.86 22.71
N ALA A 299 -27.50 -1.66 23.68
CA ALA A 299 -27.24 -0.81 24.85
C ALA A 299 -26.07 -1.30 25.74
N ASP A 300 -25.70 -2.57 25.65
CA ASP A 300 -24.58 -3.16 26.40
C ASP A 300 -23.29 -3.25 25.55
N ALA A 301 -23.26 -2.69 24.34
CA ALA A 301 -22.13 -2.84 23.43
C ALA A 301 -20.84 -2.19 23.96
N LEU A 302 -19.72 -2.82 23.68
CA LEU A 302 -18.37 -2.31 23.94
C LEU A 302 -17.50 -2.57 22.72
N THR A 303 -16.78 -1.54 22.29
CA THR A 303 -15.84 -1.58 21.17
C THR A 303 -14.52 -0.92 21.58
N SER A 304 -14.51 0.40 21.79
CA SER A 304 -13.30 1.16 22.14
C SER A 304 -13.17 1.43 23.64
N GLY A 305 -14.24 1.24 24.41
CA GLY A 305 -14.31 1.68 25.81
C GLY A 305 -14.72 3.14 25.98
N LEU A 306 -14.73 3.95 24.92
CA LEU A 306 -15.32 5.30 24.93
C LEU A 306 -16.84 5.20 24.69
N GLU A 307 -17.64 6.08 25.28
CA GLU A 307 -19.11 5.97 25.23
C GLU A 307 -19.80 7.30 24.92
N GLY A 308 -20.68 7.28 23.93
CA GLY A 308 -21.57 8.38 23.58
C GLY A 308 -21.43 8.86 22.12
N ALA A 309 -22.31 9.78 21.72
CA ALA A 309 -22.33 10.33 20.37
C ALA A 309 -21.81 11.77 20.33
N TRP A 310 -21.28 12.17 19.17
CA TRP A 310 -20.81 13.53 18.92
C TRP A 310 -21.94 14.52 18.63
N THR A 311 -23.01 14.07 17.98
CA THR A 311 -24.08 14.91 17.43
C THR A 311 -25.46 14.51 17.96
N SER A 312 -26.44 15.43 17.84
CA SER A 312 -27.84 15.16 18.20
C SER A 312 -28.61 14.36 17.15
N GLU A 313 -28.09 14.28 15.93
CA GLU A 313 -28.67 13.55 14.80
C GLU A 313 -27.64 12.56 14.21
N PRO A 314 -27.27 11.47 14.92
CA PRO A 314 -26.11 10.64 14.56
C PRO A 314 -26.22 9.87 13.24
N THR A 315 -27.38 9.93 12.57
CA THR A 315 -27.65 9.26 11.30
C THR A 315 -27.96 10.24 10.17
N LYS A 316 -27.48 11.49 10.32
CA LYS A 316 -27.72 12.56 9.35
C LYS A 316 -26.48 13.42 9.17
N TRP A 317 -26.18 13.77 7.93
CA TRP A 317 -25.19 14.78 7.62
C TRP A 317 -25.70 16.16 8.00
N ASP A 318 -25.01 16.81 8.92
CA ASP A 318 -25.22 18.19 9.31
C ASP A 318 -23.90 18.79 9.84
N ASN A 319 -23.97 19.97 10.46
CA ASN A 319 -22.80 20.64 11.06
C ASN A 319 -22.72 20.42 12.58
N GLY A 320 -23.49 19.45 13.12
CA GLY A 320 -23.71 19.26 14.55
C GLY A 320 -22.43 18.95 15.33
N TYR A 321 -21.46 18.27 14.71
CA TYR A 321 -20.14 18.03 15.31
C TYR A 321 -19.44 19.36 15.64
N LEU A 322 -19.33 20.26 14.65
CA LEU A 322 -18.65 21.55 14.83
C LEU A 322 -19.47 22.51 15.70
N ASP A 323 -20.79 22.48 15.58
CA ASP A 323 -21.69 23.22 16.45
C ASP A 323 -21.45 22.85 17.92
N ASN A 324 -21.40 21.55 18.24
CA ASN A 324 -21.12 21.10 19.60
C ASN A 324 -19.69 21.45 20.04
N LEU A 325 -18.68 21.17 19.20
CA LEU A 325 -17.26 21.41 19.51
C LEU A 325 -17.00 22.87 19.91
N PHE A 326 -17.56 23.84 19.16
CA PHE A 326 -17.36 25.27 19.40
C PHE A 326 -18.37 25.90 20.36
N ARG A 327 -19.57 25.33 20.52
CA ARG A 327 -20.58 25.86 21.44
C ARG A 327 -20.23 25.62 22.90
N TYR A 328 -19.71 24.43 23.20
CA TYR A 328 -19.47 24.01 24.58
C TYR A 328 -18.03 24.21 25.02
N GLU A 329 -17.88 24.47 26.32
CA GLU A 329 -16.64 24.23 27.05
C GLU A 329 -16.66 22.80 27.59
N TRP A 330 -15.52 22.13 27.50
CA TRP A 330 -15.39 20.69 27.70
C TRP A 330 -14.56 20.40 28.95
N GLU A 331 -15.01 19.47 29.78
CA GLU A 331 -14.27 18.96 30.93
C GLU A 331 -14.00 17.46 30.79
N LEU A 332 -12.83 17.04 31.27
CA LEU A 332 -12.41 15.64 31.25
C LEU A 332 -13.30 14.82 32.18
N THR A 333 -13.78 13.68 31.68
CA THR A 333 -14.60 12.72 32.40
C THR A 333 -14.15 11.29 32.05
N THR A 334 -14.83 10.30 32.62
CA THR A 334 -14.55 8.89 32.43
C THR A 334 -15.81 8.19 31.91
N SER A 335 -15.64 7.36 30.88
CA SER A 335 -16.72 6.52 30.35
C SER A 335 -17.15 5.44 31.36
N PRO A 336 -18.29 4.75 31.15
CA PRO A 336 -18.66 3.61 31.97
C PRO A 336 -17.61 2.49 31.99
N ALA A 337 -16.83 2.35 30.91
CA ALA A 337 -15.75 1.38 30.79
C ALA A 337 -14.38 1.88 31.30
N GLY A 338 -14.28 3.09 31.86
CA GLY A 338 -13.04 3.62 32.43
C GLY A 338 -12.16 4.46 31.49
N ALA A 339 -12.57 4.67 30.24
CA ALA A 339 -11.80 5.44 29.26
C ALA A 339 -11.93 6.96 29.47
N LYS A 340 -10.88 7.72 29.14
CA LYS A 340 -10.82 9.18 29.24
C LYS A 340 -11.50 9.84 28.06
N GLN A 341 -12.53 10.64 28.32
CA GLN A 341 -13.28 11.37 27.29
C GLN A 341 -13.74 12.73 27.82
N TRP A 342 -14.39 13.54 26.98
CA TRP A 342 -14.78 14.90 27.32
C TRP A 342 -16.30 15.09 27.26
N THR A 343 -16.85 15.75 28.27
CA THR A 343 -18.28 16.09 28.38
C THR A 343 -18.46 17.61 28.42
N PRO A 344 -19.60 18.15 27.93
CA PRO A 344 -19.91 19.56 28.08
C PRO A 344 -20.07 19.94 29.56
N THR A 345 -19.52 21.10 29.90
CA THR A 345 -19.73 21.75 31.21
C THR A 345 -21.13 22.39 31.33
N ASP A 346 -21.81 22.63 30.21
CA ASP A 346 -23.15 23.23 30.18
C ASP A 346 -24.23 22.18 30.52
N PRO A 347 -24.97 22.33 31.65
CA PRO A 347 -26.00 21.37 32.05
C PRO A 347 -27.15 21.22 31.04
N SER A 348 -27.37 22.21 30.18
CA SER A 348 -28.41 22.14 29.14
C SER A 348 -28.11 21.12 28.05
N ALA A 349 -26.86 20.66 27.93
CA ALA A 349 -26.46 19.65 26.96
C ALA A 349 -26.92 18.23 27.34
N LYS A 350 -27.27 17.98 28.61
CA LYS A 350 -27.49 16.64 29.19
C LYS A 350 -28.52 15.78 28.47
N ASP A 351 -29.53 16.38 27.86
CA ASP A 351 -30.63 15.64 27.21
C ASP A 351 -30.69 15.91 25.68
N SER A 352 -29.58 16.35 25.09
CA SER A 352 -29.56 16.81 23.68
C SER A 352 -29.33 15.69 22.66
N VAL A 353 -28.84 14.53 23.07
CA VAL A 353 -28.58 13.38 22.19
C VAL A 353 -29.60 12.27 22.48
N PRO A 354 -30.29 11.70 21.48
CA PRO A 354 -31.13 10.53 21.66
C PRO A 354 -30.31 9.31 22.08
N ASP A 355 -30.85 8.45 22.95
CA ASP A 355 -30.26 7.12 23.14
C ASP A 355 -30.43 6.26 21.88
N ALA A 356 -29.44 5.41 21.60
CA ALA A 356 -29.38 4.60 20.39
C ALA A 356 -30.46 3.51 20.30
N HIS A 357 -31.02 3.07 21.43
CA HIS A 357 -31.98 1.96 21.49
C HIS A 357 -33.21 2.24 22.36
N ASP A 358 -33.13 3.16 23.30
CA ASP A 358 -34.23 3.49 24.22
C ASP A 358 -34.81 4.89 23.91
N PRO A 359 -35.97 4.99 23.25
CA PRO A 359 -36.54 6.29 22.87
C PRO A 359 -36.90 7.18 24.07
N SER A 360 -36.99 6.63 25.28
CA SER A 360 -37.27 7.37 26.51
C SER A 360 -36.03 7.99 27.16
N LYS A 361 -34.83 7.63 26.71
CA LYS A 361 -33.55 8.12 27.24
C LYS A 361 -32.90 9.14 26.33
N ARG A 362 -32.09 10.00 26.96
CA ARG A 362 -31.30 11.06 26.35
C ARG A 362 -29.96 11.17 27.07
N HIS A 363 -28.96 11.68 26.37
CA HIS A 363 -27.58 11.82 26.83
C HIS A 363 -27.00 13.19 26.47
N ALA A 364 -25.88 13.53 27.12
CA ALA A 364 -25.01 14.62 26.67
C ALA A 364 -24.23 14.17 25.43
N PRO A 365 -23.84 15.09 24.53
CA PRO A 365 -22.85 14.80 23.52
C PRO A 365 -21.49 14.62 24.19
N MET A 366 -20.57 13.99 23.49
CA MET A 366 -19.20 13.76 23.96
C MET A 366 -18.18 14.19 22.90
N MET A 367 -16.94 14.44 23.34
CA MET A 367 -15.77 14.62 22.46
C MET A 367 -14.60 13.75 22.93
N LEU A 368 -13.79 13.28 21.99
CA LEU A 368 -12.53 12.61 22.25
C LEU A 368 -11.42 13.62 22.54
N THR A 369 -10.31 13.18 23.12
CA THR A 369 -9.10 14.03 23.21
C THR A 369 -8.66 14.48 21.82
N THR A 370 -8.73 13.58 20.83
CA THR A 370 -8.39 13.85 19.43
C THR A 370 -9.36 14.80 18.73
N ASP A 371 -10.62 14.88 19.19
CA ASP A 371 -11.58 15.84 18.64
C ASP A 371 -11.27 17.26 19.12
N LEU A 372 -10.91 17.39 20.40
CA LEU A 372 -10.49 18.68 20.96
C LEU A 372 -9.21 19.21 20.31
N SER A 373 -8.35 18.34 19.77
CA SER A 373 -7.19 18.74 18.97
C SER A 373 -7.60 19.66 17.82
N LEU A 374 -8.75 19.40 17.19
CA LEU A 374 -9.24 20.20 16.07
C LEU A 374 -9.72 21.60 16.47
N LYS A 375 -10.03 21.81 17.76
CA LYS A 375 -10.39 23.13 18.31
C LYS A 375 -9.16 23.89 18.82
N LEU A 376 -8.22 23.17 19.43
CA LEU A 376 -7.17 23.77 20.26
C LEU A 376 -5.81 23.91 19.55
N ASP A 377 -5.50 23.07 18.56
CA ASP A 377 -4.25 23.17 17.81
C ASP A 377 -4.22 24.43 16.93
N PRO A 378 -3.08 25.14 16.85
CA PRO A 378 -2.97 26.40 16.12
C PRO A 378 -3.12 26.28 14.59
N ILE A 379 -3.01 25.08 14.01
CA ILE A 379 -3.21 24.81 12.58
C ILE A 379 -4.62 24.27 12.33
N TYR A 380 -5.06 23.26 13.10
CA TYR A 380 -6.39 22.67 12.93
C TYR A 380 -7.52 23.59 13.39
N GLY A 381 -7.33 24.34 14.48
CA GLY A 381 -8.31 25.28 15.03
C GLY A 381 -8.87 26.24 13.97
N PRO A 382 -8.02 26.99 13.25
CA PRO A 382 -8.46 27.84 12.15
C PRO A 382 -9.18 27.11 11.01
N ILE A 383 -8.74 25.89 10.65
CA ILE A 383 -9.38 25.08 9.60
C ILE A 383 -10.78 24.64 10.04
N ALA A 384 -10.90 24.04 11.22
CA ALA A 384 -12.17 23.61 11.80
C ALA A 384 -13.12 24.78 12.01
N LYS A 385 -12.61 25.96 12.41
CA LYS A 385 -13.42 27.17 12.52
C LYS A 385 -13.91 27.68 11.16
N SER A 386 -13.06 27.63 10.13
CA SER A 386 -13.44 27.98 8.76
C SER A 386 -14.54 27.06 8.23
N PHE A 387 -14.46 25.76 8.51
CA PHE A 387 -15.51 24.78 8.22
C PHE A 387 -16.79 25.05 9.01
N HIS A 388 -16.67 25.41 10.30
CA HIS A 388 -17.82 25.71 11.16
C HIS A 388 -18.64 26.87 10.61
N GLU A 389 -17.95 27.92 10.16
CA GLU A 389 -18.57 29.12 9.56
C GLU A 389 -19.01 28.90 8.11
N ASN A 390 -18.50 27.88 7.42
CA ASN A 390 -18.77 27.59 6.01
C ASN A 390 -18.96 26.07 5.79
N PRO A 391 -20.13 25.50 6.15
CA PRO A 391 -20.36 24.05 6.05
C PRO A 391 -20.20 23.47 4.63
N GLU A 392 -20.46 24.27 3.59
CA GLU A 392 -20.21 23.87 2.19
C GLU A 392 -18.73 23.62 1.90
N LYS A 393 -17.83 24.37 2.57
CA LYS A 393 -16.39 24.17 2.43
C LYS A 393 -15.98 22.81 3.02
N LEU A 394 -16.54 22.46 4.20
CA LEU A 394 -16.37 21.14 4.79
C LEU A 394 -16.89 20.05 3.86
N ALA A 395 -18.09 20.22 3.31
CA ALA A 395 -18.69 19.22 2.44
C ALA A 395 -17.82 18.91 1.21
N VAL A 396 -17.26 19.94 0.57
CA VAL A 396 -16.34 19.76 -0.57
C VAL A 396 -15.02 19.10 -0.15
N ALA A 397 -14.40 19.58 0.93
CA ALA A 397 -13.14 19.03 1.43
C ALA A 397 -13.30 17.56 1.83
N PHE A 398 -14.36 17.24 2.58
CA PHE A 398 -14.67 15.89 3.01
C PHE A 398 -14.99 14.96 1.84
N ALA A 399 -15.77 15.40 0.85
CA ALA A 399 -16.09 14.57 -0.31
C ALA A 399 -14.84 14.12 -1.06
N LYS A 400 -13.88 15.05 -1.26
CA LYS A 400 -12.61 14.75 -1.93
C LYS A 400 -11.68 13.90 -1.07
N ALA A 401 -11.55 14.22 0.22
CA ALA A 401 -10.68 13.47 1.13
C ALA A 401 -11.20 12.04 1.36
N TRP A 402 -12.53 11.84 1.47
CA TRP A 402 -13.17 10.53 1.54
C TRP A 402 -12.94 9.72 0.26
N TYR A 403 -13.08 10.34 -0.92
CA TYR A 403 -12.78 9.67 -2.18
C TYR A 403 -11.30 9.26 -2.28
N LYS A 404 -10.38 10.17 -1.95
CA LYS A 404 -8.94 9.88 -1.89
C LYS A 404 -8.63 8.73 -0.94
N LEU A 405 -9.16 8.77 0.28
CA LEU A 405 -9.00 7.71 1.27
C LEU A 405 -9.35 6.34 0.70
N LEU A 406 -10.55 6.22 0.12
CA LEU A 406 -11.05 4.92 -0.32
C LEU A 406 -10.30 4.39 -1.55
N HIS A 407 -9.62 5.24 -2.33
CA HIS A 407 -9.08 4.87 -3.65
C HIS A 407 -7.55 5.07 -3.80
N ARG A 408 -6.85 5.60 -2.79
CA ARG A 408 -5.41 5.92 -2.85
C ARG A 408 -4.47 4.76 -3.19
N ASP A 409 -4.93 3.53 -3.01
CA ASP A 409 -4.21 2.28 -3.27
C ASP A 409 -4.71 1.52 -4.51
N MET A 410 -5.62 2.13 -5.28
CA MET A 410 -6.12 1.55 -6.53
C MET A 410 -5.21 1.80 -7.72
N GLY A 411 -4.21 2.67 -7.61
CA GLY A 411 -3.35 3.08 -8.73
C GLY A 411 -4.09 3.92 -9.77
N PRO A 412 -3.73 3.79 -11.07
CA PRO A 412 -4.23 4.67 -12.12
C PRO A 412 -5.72 4.48 -12.40
N ARG A 413 -6.36 5.53 -12.93
CA ARG A 413 -7.80 5.57 -13.24
C ARG A 413 -8.26 4.46 -14.21
N SER A 414 -7.38 3.94 -15.07
CA SER A 414 -7.71 2.81 -15.96
C SER A 414 -8.18 1.56 -15.22
N ARG A 415 -7.83 1.41 -13.93
CA ARG A 415 -8.30 0.31 -13.08
C ARG A 415 -9.68 0.51 -12.47
N TYR A 416 -10.28 1.69 -12.64
CA TYR A 416 -11.51 2.06 -11.93
C TYR A 416 -12.70 1.63 -12.80
N LEU A 417 -13.61 0.88 -12.19
CA LEU A 417 -14.79 0.33 -12.84
C LEU A 417 -16.07 0.97 -12.30
N GLY A 418 -17.11 0.97 -13.12
CA GLY A 418 -18.46 1.42 -12.74
C GLY A 418 -18.81 2.87 -13.12
N PRO A 419 -20.06 3.28 -12.87
CA PRO A 419 -20.65 4.45 -13.52
C PRO A 419 -20.39 5.79 -12.80
N TRP A 420 -19.77 5.78 -11.61
CA TRP A 420 -19.67 6.97 -10.75
C TRP A 420 -18.23 7.48 -10.56
N ILE A 421 -17.35 7.19 -11.53
CA ILE A 421 -15.95 7.60 -11.48
C ILE A 421 -15.85 9.10 -11.83
N PRO A 422 -15.34 9.95 -10.92
CA PRO A 422 -15.17 11.37 -11.17
C PRO A 422 -13.98 11.65 -12.11
N GLU A 423 -13.77 12.93 -12.42
CA GLU A 423 -12.60 13.41 -13.15
C GLU A 423 -11.28 13.07 -12.42
N PRO A 424 -10.18 12.84 -13.16
CA PRO A 424 -8.88 12.50 -12.57
C PRO A 424 -8.42 13.50 -11.51
N GLN A 425 -7.90 12.98 -10.40
CA GLN A 425 -7.28 13.75 -9.32
C GLN A 425 -5.75 13.60 -9.37
N LEU A 426 -5.01 14.62 -8.91
CA LEU A 426 -3.55 14.61 -8.99
C LEU A 426 -2.89 13.40 -8.29
N TRP A 427 -3.43 12.98 -7.13
CA TRP A 427 -2.93 11.82 -6.40
C TRP A 427 -3.14 10.47 -7.11
N GLN A 428 -3.92 10.44 -8.21
CA GLN A 428 -4.08 9.26 -9.07
C GLN A 428 -2.96 9.16 -10.12
N ASP A 429 -1.95 10.03 -10.04
CA ASP A 429 -0.81 10.10 -10.94
C ASP A 429 -1.22 10.07 -12.44
N PRO A 430 -2.16 10.94 -12.88
CA PRO A 430 -2.77 10.84 -14.20
C PRO A 430 -1.73 10.96 -15.32
N VAL A 431 -1.97 10.26 -16.42
CA VAL A 431 -1.24 10.43 -17.69
C VAL A 431 -2.23 10.89 -18.77
N PRO A 432 -1.81 11.62 -19.81
CA PRO A 432 -2.69 11.97 -20.93
C PRO A 432 -3.25 10.72 -21.61
N GLU A 433 -4.46 10.81 -22.16
CA GLU A 433 -5.01 9.77 -23.03
C GLU A 433 -4.24 9.72 -24.36
N VAL A 434 -4.26 8.57 -25.03
CA VAL A 434 -3.71 8.42 -26.39
C VAL A 434 -4.59 9.18 -27.37
N ASP A 435 -4.02 10.15 -28.10
CA ASP A 435 -4.72 11.01 -29.07
C ASP A 435 -4.27 10.80 -30.54
N HIS A 436 -3.51 9.74 -30.78
CA HIS A 436 -2.90 9.43 -32.08
C HIS A 436 -2.89 7.92 -32.34
N ASP A 437 -2.67 7.52 -33.60
CA ASP A 437 -2.48 6.11 -33.95
C ASP A 437 -1.18 5.58 -33.31
N LEU A 438 -1.23 4.35 -32.81
CA LEU A 438 -0.07 3.68 -32.20
C LEU A 438 0.87 3.11 -33.25
N VAL A 439 2.15 3.00 -32.90
CA VAL A 439 3.16 2.33 -33.73
C VAL A 439 2.83 0.85 -33.92
N GLY A 440 3.02 0.34 -35.14
CA GLY A 440 2.88 -1.09 -35.45
C GLY A 440 4.17 -1.89 -35.21
N GLU A 441 4.16 -3.16 -35.62
CA GLU A 441 5.34 -4.04 -35.54
C GLU A 441 6.50 -3.53 -36.43
N GLU A 442 6.23 -3.06 -37.65
CA GLU A 442 7.24 -2.55 -38.59
C GLU A 442 7.87 -1.24 -38.08
N ASP A 443 7.05 -0.34 -37.54
CA ASP A 443 7.52 0.89 -36.89
C ASP A 443 8.42 0.56 -35.69
N SER A 444 7.98 -0.38 -34.85
CA SER A 444 8.73 -0.81 -33.67
C SER A 444 10.07 -1.42 -34.04
N ALA A 445 10.13 -2.28 -35.06
CA ALA A 445 11.38 -2.83 -35.57
C ALA A 445 12.32 -1.73 -36.09
N THR A 446 11.78 -0.78 -36.88
CA THR A 446 12.54 0.36 -37.40
C THR A 446 13.08 1.25 -36.28
N LEU A 447 12.29 1.49 -35.24
CA LEU A 447 12.68 2.28 -34.08
C LEU A 447 13.77 1.56 -33.26
N LYS A 448 13.66 0.24 -33.04
CA LYS A 448 14.72 -0.55 -32.38
C LYS A 448 16.05 -0.44 -33.13
N ASP A 449 16.04 -0.59 -34.45
CA ASP A 449 17.24 -0.44 -35.28
C ASP A 449 17.87 0.96 -35.15
N ARG A 450 17.03 2.01 -35.17
CA ARG A 450 17.50 3.40 -34.98
C ARG A 450 18.09 3.63 -33.59
N ILE A 451 17.47 3.08 -32.55
CA ILE A 451 17.97 3.19 -31.17
C ILE A 451 19.32 2.50 -31.04
N LEU A 452 19.47 1.27 -31.55
CA LEU A 452 20.74 0.54 -31.53
C LEU A 452 21.84 1.22 -32.36
N ALA A 453 21.47 1.92 -33.43
CA ALA A 453 22.40 2.70 -34.24
C ALA A 453 22.76 4.08 -33.66
N SER A 454 22.14 4.50 -32.56
CA SER A 454 22.29 5.85 -31.98
C SER A 454 23.64 6.08 -31.27
N GLY A 455 24.38 5.00 -30.99
CA GLY A 455 25.62 5.02 -30.21
C GLY A 455 25.44 4.78 -28.71
N LEU A 456 24.19 4.67 -28.23
CA LEU A 456 23.90 4.22 -26.86
C LEU A 456 24.27 2.74 -26.68
N SER A 457 24.87 2.41 -25.54
CA SER A 457 25.24 1.03 -25.23
C SER A 457 24.06 0.19 -24.72
N VAL A 458 24.20 -1.14 -24.75
CA VAL A 458 23.21 -2.07 -24.18
C VAL A 458 22.99 -1.76 -22.69
N SER A 459 24.07 -1.57 -21.94
CA SER A 459 24.01 -1.23 -20.51
C SER A 459 23.23 0.08 -20.26
N GLN A 460 23.47 1.13 -21.05
CA GLN A 460 22.78 2.42 -20.90
C GLN A 460 21.26 2.26 -21.13
N LEU A 461 20.88 1.64 -22.24
CA LEU A 461 19.47 1.43 -22.61
C LEU A 461 18.74 0.55 -21.58
N ALA A 462 19.34 -0.57 -21.18
CA ALA A 462 18.76 -1.47 -20.18
C ALA A 462 18.65 -0.79 -18.80
N SER A 463 19.67 -0.04 -18.38
CA SER A 463 19.66 0.66 -17.09
C SER A 463 18.58 1.75 -17.03
N THR A 464 18.40 2.54 -18.11
CA THR A 464 17.36 3.58 -18.17
C THR A 464 15.95 3.00 -18.23
N ALA A 465 15.73 1.93 -19.01
CA ALA A 465 14.45 1.23 -19.05
C ALA A 465 14.08 0.64 -17.68
N TRP A 466 15.05 0.00 -17.01
CA TRP A 466 14.88 -0.52 -15.66
C TRP A 466 14.58 0.59 -14.65
N ALA A 467 15.35 1.68 -14.66
CA ALA A 467 15.15 2.82 -13.77
C ALA A 467 13.73 3.42 -13.85
N SER A 468 13.17 3.45 -15.07
CA SER A 468 11.80 3.91 -15.33
C SER A 468 10.77 2.91 -14.77
N ALA A 469 10.81 1.66 -15.24
CA ALA A 469 9.82 0.64 -14.90
C ALA A 469 9.87 0.22 -13.43
N ALA A 470 11.07 0.12 -12.84
CA ALA A 470 11.24 -0.34 -11.48
C ALA A 470 10.67 0.64 -10.44
N SER A 471 10.38 1.90 -10.79
CA SER A 471 9.67 2.81 -9.86
C SER A 471 8.30 2.29 -9.43
N PHE A 472 7.74 1.30 -10.15
CA PHE A 472 6.50 0.63 -9.81
C PHE A 472 6.54 -0.07 -8.44
N ARG A 473 5.41 -0.05 -7.73
CA ARG A 473 5.12 -0.95 -6.63
C ARG A 473 3.69 -1.47 -6.70
N GLY A 474 3.50 -2.79 -6.59
CA GLY A 474 2.21 -3.46 -6.73
C GLY A 474 1.27 -3.27 -5.54
N THR A 475 1.79 -2.79 -4.42
CA THR A 475 1.06 -2.55 -3.17
C THR A 475 -0.04 -1.50 -3.35
N ASP A 476 0.30 -0.34 -3.91
CA ASP A 476 -0.65 0.73 -4.26
C ASP A 476 -0.74 1.03 -5.77
N LYS A 477 0.01 0.27 -6.58
CA LYS A 477 0.02 0.31 -8.05
C LYS A 477 0.47 1.67 -8.60
N ARG A 478 1.32 2.37 -7.85
CA ARG A 478 1.97 3.61 -8.27
C ARG A 478 3.33 3.34 -8.92
N GLY A 479 3.83 4.33 -9.65
CA GLY A 479 5.08 4.25 -10.40
C GLY A 479 4.95 3.42 -11.69
N GLY A 480 6.09 3.12 -12.32
CA GLY A 480 6.17 2.43 -13.60
C GLY A 480 6.70 3.31 -14.74
N ALA A 481 6.74 2.74 -15.94
CA ALA A 481 7.33 3.38 -17.11
C ALA A 481 6.35 4.31 -17.86
N ASN A 482 5.04 4.12 -17.70
CA ASN A 482 4.00 4.96 -18.28
C ASN A 482 4.06 6.37 -17.66
N GLY A 483 3.90 7.38 -18.51
CA GLY A 483 4.15 8.78 -18.15
C GLY A 483 5.58 9.24 -18.40
N ALA A 484 6.55 8.32 -18.58
CA ALA A 484 7.99 8.63 -18.69
C ALA A 484 8.48 9.58 -17.59
N ARG A 485 7.99 9.38 -16.36
CA ARG A 485 8.25 10.27 -15.22
C ARG A 485 9.72 10.33 -14.82
N ILE A 486 10.55 9.39 -15.28
CA ILE A 486 12.01 9.43 -15.12
C ILE A 486 12.65 10.71 -15.68
N ARG A 487 12.03 11.42 -16.64
CA ARG A 487 12.51 12.72 -17.14
C ARG A 487 12.07 13.93 -16.29
N LEU A 488 11.17 13.71 -15.34
CA LEU A 488 10.52 14.75 -14.53
C LEU A 488 11.06 14.74 -13.11
N ALA A 489 10.85 15.85 -12.39
CA ALA A 489 11.11 15.86 -10.95
C ALA A 489 10.01 15.05 -10.22
N PRO A 490 10.36 14.24 -9.22
CA PRO A 490 11.69 14.12 -8.62
C PRO A 490 12.54 12.99 -9.21
N GLN A 491 12.00 12.11 -10.06
CA GLN A 491 12.68 10.88 -10.47
C GLN A 491 14.00 11.10 -11.22
N ARG A 492 14.11 12.18 -11.99
CA ARG A 492 15.36 12.56 -12.67
C ARG A 492 16.46 13.00 -11.69
N ASP A 493 16.05 13.47 -10.52
CA ASP A 493 16.91 14.07 -9.50
C ASP A 493 17.25 13.06 -8.37
N TRP A 494 16.70 11.84 -8.41
CA TRP A 494 17.04 10.75 -7.48
C TRP A 494 18.49 10.33 -7.65
N GLU A 495 19.22 10.11 -6.56
CA GLU A 495 20.65 9.75 -6.62
C GLU A 495 20.91 8.55 -7.54
N VAL A 496 20.03 7.55 -7.48
CA VAL A 496 20.13 6.32 -8.28
C VAL A 496 19.94 6.55 -9.79
N ASN A 497 19.36 7.69 -10.19
CA ASN A 497 19.02 8.04 -11.57
C ASN A 497 19.73 9.29 -12.10
N ASP A 498 20.19 10.20 -11.23
CA ASP A 498 20.94 11.42 -11.55
C ASP A 498 22.37 11.08 -11.99
N LEU A 499 22.44 10.36 -13.11
CA LEU A 499 23.64 9.90 -13.76
C LEU A 499 23.72 10.56 -15.14
N PRO A 500 24.89 11.08 -15.56
CA PRO A 500 25.07 11.66 -16.90
C PRO A 500 24.59 10.74 -18.03
N GLU A 501 24.72 9.43 -17.82
CA GLU A 501 24.33 8.39 -18.76
C GLU A 501 22.81 8.31 -18.97
N VAL A 502 22.01 8.47 -17.91
CA VAL A 502 20.55 8.47 -18.01
C VAL A 502 20.09 9.73 -18.75
N ALA A 503 20.67 10.89 -18.45
CA ALA A 503 20.37 12.14 -19.15
C ALA A 503 20.71 12.07 -20.65
N GLU A 504 21.85 11.47 -21.00
CA GLU A 504 22.26 11.25 -22.39
C GLU A 504 21.29 10.32 -23.15
N VAL A 505 20.84 9.23 -22.51
CA VAL A 505 19.85 8.31 -23.07
C VAL A 505 18.54 9.05 -23.33
N LEU A 506 18.00 9.78 -22.35
CA LEU A 506 16.74 10.50 -22.48
C LEU A 506 16.80 11.54 -23.62
N GLN A 507 17.84 12.37 -23.67
CA GLN A 507 18.01 13.36 -24.76
C GLN A 507 18.12 12.68 -26.14
N THR A 508 18.77 11.52 -26.21
CA THR A 508 18.90 10.79 -27.48
C THR A 508 17.58 10.18 -27.92
N LEU A 509 16.83 9.58 -27.01
CA LEU A 509 15.51 9.02 -27.28
C LEU A 509 14.50 10.12 -27.64
N GLU A 510 14.56 11.30 -27.00
CA GLU A 510 13.74 12.46 -27.36
C GLU A 510 13.99 12.92 -28.80
N ARG A 511 15.25 12.98 -29.25
CA ARG A 511 15.55 13.29 -30.67
C ARG A 511 14.98 12.24 -31.62
N ILE A 512 15.10 10.96 -31.28
CA ILE A 512 14.52 9.86 -32.09
C ILE A 512 13.00 9.99 -32.15
N GLN A 513 12.35 10.34 -31.04
CA GLN A 513 10.92 10.62 -30.94
C GLN A 513 10.51 11.74 -31.91
N GLU A 514 11.18 12.89 -31.82
CA GLU A 514 10.90 14.05 -32.64
C GLU A 514 11.07 13.76 -34.13
N ASP A 515 12.17 13.10 -34.49
CA ASP A 515 12.47 12.76 -35.88
C ASP A 515 11.48 11.74 -36.45
N PHE A 516 11.11 10.71 -35.67
CA PHE A 516 10.06 9.77 -36.07
C PHE A 516 8.73 10.50 -36.27
N ASN A 517 8.23 11.20 -35.24
CA ASN A 517 6.94 11.88 -35.26
C ASN A 517 6.84 12.92 -36.38
N ARG A 518 7.93 13.63 -36.71
CA ARG A 518 7.97 14.60 -37.82
C ARG A 518 7.98 13.94 -39.20
N SER A 519 8.55 12.74 -39.31
CA SER A 519 8.60 11.99 -40.56
C SER A 519 7.27 11.30 -40.92
N GLN A 520 6.38 11.11 -39.93
CA GLN A 520 5.09 10.47 -40.13
C GLN A 520 4.10 11.38 -40.85
N THR A 521 3.35 10.79 -41.79
CA THR A 521 2.28 11.49 -42.54
C THR A 521 0.88 10.96 -42.22
N GLY A 522 0.79 9.80 -41.55
CA GLY A 522 -0.44 9.05 -41.28
C GLY A 522 -1.06 9.25 -39.90
N GLY A 523 -0.59 10.21 -39.10
CA GLY A 523 -1.10 10.45 -37.74
C GLY A 523 -0.44 9.59 -36.65
N THR A 524 0.24 8.50 -37.01
CA THR A 524 1.05 7.67 -36.10
C THR A 524 2.11 8.49 -35.39
N LYS A 525 2.25 8.28 -34.08
CA LYS A 525 3.31 8.86 -33.25
C LYS A 525 3.80 7.85 -32.23
N VAL A 526 4.97 8.12 -31.66
CA VAL A 526 5.54 7.39 -30.52
C VAL A 526 5.79 8.34 -29.35
N SER A 527 5.50 7.87 -28.13
CA SER A 527 5.81 8.58 -26.88
C SER A 527 7.26 8.33 -26.44
N LEU A 528 7.80 9.19 -25.58
CA LEU A 528 9.11 8.93 -24.98
C LEU A 528 9.01 7.74 -24.02
N ALA A 529 7.89 7.59 -23.31
CA ALA A 529 7.62 6.43 -22.44
C ALA A 529 7.76 5.11 -23.20
N ASP A 530 7.19 5.01 -24.41
CA ASP A 530 7.36 3.83 -25.25
C ASP A 530 8.80 3.68 -25.74
N LEU A 531 9.49 4.76 -26.14
CA LEU A 531 10.88 4.66 -26.59
C LEU A 531 11.87 4.23 -25.49
N ILE A 532 11.64 4.62 -24.24
CA ILE A 532 12.45 4.17 -23.10
C ILE A 532 12.34 2.64 -22.95
N VAL A 533 11.11 2.11 -22.95
CA VAL A 533 10.87 0.67 -22.82
C VAL A 533 11.35 -0.08 -24.07
N LEU A 534 11.07 0.44 -25.26
CA LEU A 534 11.48 -0.14 -26.53
C LEU A 534 13.00 -0.20 -26.67
N GLY A 535 13.71 0.83 -26.20
CA GLY A 535 15.17 0.86 -26.15
C GLY A 535 15.74 -0.22 -25.23
N GLY A 536 15.13 -0.41 -24.06
CA GLY A 536 15.46 -1.54 -23.18
C GLY A 536 15.22 -2.91 -23.83
N CYS A 537 14.09 -3.08 -24.53
CA CYS A 537 13.80 -4.31 -25.27
C CYS A 537 14.85 -4.57 -26.37
N ALA A 538 15.20 -3.55 -27.15
CA ALA A 538 16.23 -3.64 -28.19
C ALA A 538 17.61 -4.02 -27.60
N ALA A 539 17.95 -3.46 -26.44
CA ALA A 539 19.19 -3.77 -25.74
C ALA A 539 19.24 -5.23 -25.27
N VAL A 540 18.14 -5.76 -24.74
CA VAL A 540 18.04 -7.16 -24.31
C VAL A 540 18.10 -8.12 -25.51
N GLU A 541 17.43 -7.81 -26.62
CA GLU A 541 17.53 -8.58 -27.87
C GLU A 541 18.96 -8.59 -28.42
N GLN A 542 19.61 -7.43 -28.44
CA GLN A 542 21.01 -7.31 -28.87
C GLN A 542 21.96 -8.07 -27.94
N ALA A 543 21.73 -8.05 -26.62
CA ALA A 543 22.53 -8.80 -25.66
C ALA A 543 22.34 -10.32 -25.79
N ALA A 544 21.12 -10.79 -26.05
CA ALA A 544 20.85 -12.20 -26.34
C ALA A 544 21.56 -12.64 -27.63
N LYS A 545 21.54 -11.80 -28.67
CA LYS A 545 22.27 -12.03 -29.91
C LYS A 545 23.78 -12.08 -29.70
N ASN A 546 24.33 -11.20 -28.87
CA ASN A 546 25.74 -11.22 -28.47
C ASN A 546 26.12 -12.54 -27.74
N ALA A 547 25.16 -13.16 -27.06
CA ALA A 547 25.30 -14.46 -26.41
C ALA A 547 25.05 -15.67 -27.35
N GLY A 548 24.64 -15.42 -28.61
CA GLY A 548 24.38 -16.45 -29.60
C GLY A 548 22.92 -16.95 -29.66
N TYR A 549 21.98 -16.23 -29.05
CA TYR A 549 20.56 -16.56 -29.07
C TYR A 549 19.77 -15.54 -29.89
N ASP A 550 18.88 -16.04 -30.75
CA ASP A 550 17.94 -15.22 -31.50
C ASP A 550 16.57 -15.27 -30.80
N ILE A 551 16.19 -14.16 -30.16
CA ILE A 551 14.93 -14.05 -29.42
C ILE A 551 14.39 -12.64 -29.58
N SER A 552 13.06 -12.53 -29.68
CA SER A 552 12.36 -11.24 -29.64
C SER A 552 11.82 -11.00 -28.24
N VAL A 553 12.01 -9.78 -27.75
CA VAL A 553 11.43 -9.30 -26.50
C VAL A 553 10.08 -8.68 -26.84
N PRO A 554 8.98 -9.16 -26.21
CA PRO A 554 7.66 -8.58 -26.43
C PRO A 554 7.65 -7.08 -26.10
N PHE A 555 6.86 -6.33 -26.87
CA PHE A 555 6.67 -4.90 -26.67
C PHE A 555 5.24 -4.53 -27.01
N ALA A 556 4.56 -3.88 -26.07
CA ALA A 556 3.24 -3.31 -26.28
C ALA A 556 3.34 -1.77 -26.24
N PRO A 557 3.03 -1.06 -27.35
CA PRO A 557 2.98 0.40 -27.35
C PRO A 557 1.74 0.92 -26.61
N GLY A 558 1.64 2.24 -26.45
CA GLY A 558 0.48 2.93 -25.89
C GLY A 558 0.75 3.67 -24.58
N ARG A 559 1.98 3.64 -24.06
CA ARG A 559 2.33 4.52 -22.95
C ARG A 559 2.28 5.97 -23.41
N THR A 560 1.92 6.89 -22.53
CA THR A 560 1.85 8.33 -22.83
C THR A 560 2.83 9.12 -21.96
N ASP A 561 3.03 10.39 -22.31
CA ASP A 561 4.02 11.26 -21.72
C ASP A 561 3.37 12.22 -20.72
N ALA A 562 3.60 12.01 -19.41
CA ALA A 562 3.06 12.88 -18.35
C ALA A 562 3.73 14.27 -18.36
N SER A 563 3.01 15.28 -17.91
CA SER A 563 3.58 16.60 -17.62
C SER A 563 4.07 16.71 -16.17
N GLN A 564 4.84 17.77 -15.87
CA GLN A 564 5.25 18.05 -14.49
C GLN A 564 4.04 18.42 -13.61
N GLU A 565 3.04 19.09 -14.18
CA GLU A 565 1.79 19.45 -13.49
C GLU A 565 0.94 18.22 -13.13
N GLN A 566 1.12 17.11 -13.85
CA GLN A 566 0.52 15.81 -13.55
C GLN A 566 1.40 14.94 -12.63
N THR A 567 2.51 15.48 -12.12
CA THR A 567 3.50 14.76 -11.32
C THR A 567 3.82 15.56 -10.06
N ASP A 568 3.10 15.23 -8.97
CA ASP A 568 3.32 15.85 -7.67
C ASP A 568 4.62 15.35 -7.04
N ALA A 569 5.62 16.23 -6.97
CA ALA A 569 6.96 15.88 -6.53
C ALA A 569 7.01 15.32 -5.10
N GLU A 570 6.19 15.85 -4.19
CA GLU A 570 6.18 15.39 -2.80
C GLU A 570 5.62 13.96 -2.71
N THR A 571 4.55 13.67 -3.47
CA THR A 571 3.96 12.33 -3.48
C THR A 571 4.79 11.31 -4.24
N PHE A 572 5.64 11.73 -5.19
CA PHE A 572 6.56 10.83 -5.90
C PHE A 572 7.85 10.58 -5.12
N ALA A 573 8.24 11.45 -4.18
CA ALA A 573 9.47 11.28 -3.39
C ALA A 573 9.51 9.94 -2.63
N VAL A 574 8.36 9.42 -2.18
CA VAL A 574 8.27 8.12 -1.48
C VAL A 574 8.50 6.90 -2.39
N LEU A 575 8.58 7.10 -3.70
CA LEU A 575 8.92 6.05 -4.67
C LEU A 575 10.44 5.96 -4.92
N GLU A 576 11.23 6.88 -4.39
CA GLU A 576 12.68 6.81 -4.46
C GLU A 576 13.16 5.53 -3.75
N PRO A 577 13.87 4.62 -4.45
CA PRO A 577 14.22 3.34 -3.87
C PRO A 577 15.28 3.50 -2.78
N ARG A 578 15.00 2.95 -1.60
CA ARG A 578 15.97 2.86 -0.49
C ARG A 578 17.17 1.96 -0.81
N ALA A 579 17.02 1.05 -1.76
CA ALA A 579 18.08 0.30 -2.40
C ALA A 579 17.54 -0.25 -3.73
N ASP A 580 18.45 -0.53 -4.67
CA ASP A 580 18.12 -1.21 -5.91
C ASP A 580 19.16 -2.31 -6.18
N GLY A 581 18.90 -3.51 -5.64
CA GLY A 581 19.79 -4.65 -5.82
C GLY A 581 19.94 -5.10 -7.28
N PHE A 582 18.98 -4.79 -8.14
CA PHE A 582 19.07 -5.08 -9.58
C PHE A 582 20.13 -4.21 -10.27
N ARG A 583 20.32 -2.98 -9.77
CA ARG A 583 21.43 -2.09 -10.17
C ARG A 583 22.58 -2.04 -9.14
N ASN A 584 22.58 -2.91 -8.13
CA ASN A 584 23.61 -2.93 -7.07
C ASN A 584 23.81 -1.57 -6.35
N TYR A 585 22.72 -0.81 -6.17
CA TYR A 585 22.70 0.48 -5.46
C TYR A 585 22.27 0.33 -4.01
N LEU A 586 23.02 0.96 -3.10
CA LEU A 586 22.71 1.09 -1.68
C LEU A 586 23.20 2.47 -1.18
N PRO A 587 22.30 3.33 -0.69
CA PRO A 587 22.69 4.62 -0.09
C PRO A 587 23.54 4.44 1.17
N ALA A 588 24.39 5.43 1.44
CA ALA A 588 25.18 5.44 2.68
C ALA A 588 24.28 5.54 3.93
N GLY A 589 24.62 4.78 4.97
CA GLY A 589 23.90 4.83 6.26
C GLY A 589 22.63 3.98 6.35
N GLU A 590 22.30 3.22 5.30
CA GLU A 590 21.21 2.24 5.35
C GLU A 590 21.49 1.17 6.42
N LYS A 591 20.46 0.86 7.22
CA LYS A 591 20.55 0.02 8.42
C LYS A 591 20.12 -1.42 8.15
N LEU A 592 19.20 -1.63 7.22
CA LEU A 592 18.77 -2.97 6.82
C LEU A 592 19.80 -3.61 5.90
N SER A 593 19.87 -4.95 5.91
CA SER A 593 20.81 -5.64 5.04
C SER A 593 20.40 -5.51 3.57
N PRO A 594 21.37 -5.42 2.62
CA PRO A 594 21.07 -5.24 1.20
C PRO A 594 20.17 -6.33 0.63
N GLU A 595 20.33 -7.58 1.07
CA GLU A 595 19.51 -8.72 0.65
C GLU A 595 18.08 -8.67 1.18
N THR A 596 17.85 -8.05 2.35
CA THR A 596 16.50 -7.79 2.87
C THR A 596 15.80 -6.75 2.00
N LEU A 597 16.51 -5.68 1.62
CA LEU A 597 15.98 -4.64 0.75
C LEU A 597 15.76 -5.11 -0.69
N LEU A 598 16.60 -6.02 -1.20
CA LEU A 598 16.37 -6.70 -2.48
C LEU A 598 15.06 -7.47 -2.45
N LEU A 599 14.83 -8.25 -1.40
CA LEU A 599 13.61 -9.05 -1.25
C LEU A 599 12.37 -8.16 -1.19
N ASP A 600 12.41 -7.10 -0.38
CA ASP A 600 11.34 -6.11 -0.30
C ASP A 600 11.06 -5.49 -1.68
N ARG A 601 12.11 -5.08 -2.40
CA ARG A 601 12.00 -4.52 -3.76
C ARG A 601 11.40 -5.51 -4.75
N ALA A 602 11.79 -6.78 -4.69
CA ALA A 602 11.24 -7.83 -5.55
C ALA A 602 9.75 -8.06 -5.26
N SER A 603 9.35 -8.03 -3.98
CA SER A 603 7.94 -8.11 -3.56
C SER A 603 7.13 -6.92 -4.09
N LEU A 604 7.66 -5.69 -4.00
CA LEU A 604 7.03 -4.51 -4.59
C LEU A 604 6.87 -4.64 -6.11
N LEU A 605 7.79 -5.30 -6.80
CA LEU A 605 7.70 -5.57 -8.24
C LEU A 605 6.89 -6.83 -8.59
N THR A 606 6.21 -7.45 -7.61
CA THR A 606 5.39 -8.67 -7.78
C THR A 606 6.18 -9.87 -8.33
N LEU A 607 7.49 -9.90 -8.10
CA LEU A 607 8.38 -10.95 -8.60
C LEU A 607 8.32 -12.18 -7.70
N THR A 608 8.36 -13.35 -8.33
CA THR A 608 8.65 -14.62 -7.66
C THR A 608 10.16 -14.76 -7.40
N ALA A 609 10.55 -15.66 -6.50
CA ALA A 609 11.97 -15.93 -6.25
C ALA A 609 12.75 -16.33 -7.53
N PRO A 610 12.22 -17.18 -8.45
CA PRO A 610 12.87 -17.46 -9.73
C PRO A 610 13.00 -16.25 -10.66
N GLU A 611 11.98 -15.39 -10.76
CA GLU A 611 12.02 -14.17 -11.57
C GLU A 611 13.04 -13.16 -11.02
N MET A 612 13.05 -12.95 -9.70
CA MET A 612 14.08 -12.11 -9.05
C MET A 612 15.48 -12.65 -9.34
N THR A 613 15.66 -13.98 -9.23
CA THR A 613 16.97 -14.62 -9.45
C THR A 613 17.46 -14.41 -10.88
N VAL A 614 16.64 -14.74 -11.88
CA VAL A 614 17.03 -14.62 -13.29
C VAL A 614 17.30 -13.17 -13.68
N LEU A 615 16.51 -12.21 -13.16
CA LEU A 615 16.75 -10.78 -13.34
C LEU A 615 18.09 -10.35 -12.76
N ILE A 616 18.46 -10.77 -11.55
CA ILE A 616 19.79 -10.44 -10.98
C ILE A 616 20.91 -10.94 -11.90
N GLY A 617 20.88 -12.21 -12.30
CA GLY A 617 21.90 -12.78 -13.18
C GLY A 617 22.02 -12.03 -14.51
N GLY A 618 20.89 -11.69 -15.14
CA GLY A 618 20.88 -10.97 -16.40
C GLY A 618 21.29 -9.51 -16.28
N MET A 619 20.84 -8.80 -15.25
CA MET A 619 21.25 -7.41 -14.99
C MET A 619 22.77 -7.30 -14.77
N ARG A 620 23.39 -8.28 -14.09
CA ARG A 620 24.86 -8.36 -14.00
C ARG A 620 25.52 -8.62 -15.34
N ALA A 621 24.99 -9.52 -16.17
CA ALA A 621 25.51 -9.80 -17.51
C ALA A 621 25.38 -8.58 -18.45
N LEU A 622 24.30 -7.80 -18.31
CA LEU A 622 24.06 -6.55 -19.02
C LEU A 622 24.89 -5.37 -18.49
N ASN A 623 25.64 -5.56 -17.40
CA ASN A 623 26.50 -4.55 -16.79
C ASN A 623 25.73 -3.28 -16.37
N THR A 624 24.59 -3.43 -15.70
CA THR A 624 23.69 -2.33 -15.30
C THR A 624 23.95 -1.82 -13.88
N GLY A 625 25.18 -2.00 -13.36
CA GLY A 625 25.55 -1.53 -12.02
C GLY A 625 25.47 0.00 -11.92
N PHE A 626 24.92 0.51 -10.83
CA PHE A 626 24.87 1.94 -10.52
C PHE A 626 26.27 2.55 -10.59
N GLY A 627 26.40 3.68 -11.30
CA GLY A 627 27.70 4.31 -11.55
C GLY A 627 28.71 3.42 -12.29
N ARG A 628 28.24 2.44 -13.08
CA ARG A 628 29.06 1.39 -13.72
C ARG A 628 29.89 0.55 -12.74
N SER A 629 29.35 0.34 -11.54
CA SER A 629 30.00 -0.51 -10.54
C SER A 629 30.28 -1.92 -11.10
N PRO A 630 31.50 -2.46 -10.91
CA PRO A 630 31.86 -3.80 -11.39
C PRO A 630 31.35 -4.92 -10.48
N HIS A 631 30.71 -4.59 -9.34
CA HIS A 631 30.26 -5.58 -8.38
C HIS A 631 29.22 -6.52 -8.99
N GLY A 632 29.43 -7.83 -8.83
CA GLY A 632 28.54 -8.87 -9.34
C GLY A 632 28.70 -9.17 -10.82
N VAL A 633 29.49 -8.41 -11.58
CA VAL A 633 29.70 -8.62 -13.03
C VAL A 633 30.67 -9.77 -13.25
N PHE A 634 30.24 -10.99 -12.93
CA PHE A 634 31.05 -12.21 -13.05
C PHE A 634 31.03 -12.73 -14.49
N THR A 635 31.51 -11.93 -15.44
CA THR A 635 31.63 -12.30 -16.84
C THR A 635 32.80 -11.57 -17.51
N ASN A 636 33.37 -12.19 -18.53
CA ASN A 636 34.34 -11.55 -19.43
C ASN A 636 33.69 -11.04 -20.72
N ARG A 637 32.37 -11.15 -20.84
CA ARG A 637 31.57 -10.72 -21.99
C ARG A 637 30.41 -9.84 -21.51
N PRO A 638 30.69 -8.68 -20.88
CA PRO A 638 29.63 -7.74 -20.50
C PRO A 638 28.82 -7.36 -21.75
N GLU A 639 27.53 -7.07 -21.55
CA GLU A 639 26.55 -6.81 -22.62
C GLU A 639 26.26 -8.03 -23.53
N ALA A 640 26.62 -9.25 -23.11
CA ALA A 640 26.12 -10.50 -23.64
C ALA A 640 25.26 -11.22 -22.58
N LEU A 641 23.98 -11.45 -22.88
CA LEU A 641 23.02 -12.03 -21.93
C LEU A 641 23.30 -13.52 -21.75
N THR A 642 24.14 -13.84 -20.77
CA THR A 642 24.64 -15.19 -20.49
C THR A 642 24.39 -15.55 -19.02
N ASN A 643 24.37 -16.84 -18.71
CA ASN A 643 24.27 -17.34 -17.34
C ASN A 643 25.60 -17.30 -16.57
N ASP A 644 26.60 -16.54 -17.06
CA ASP A 644 27.96 -16.47 -16.51
C ASP A 644 27.96 -16.07 -15.02
N PHE A 645 27.03 -15.21 -14.58
CA PHE A 645 26.86 -14.85 -13.17
C PHE A 645 26.74 -16.09 -12.27
N PHE A 646 25.82 -17.00 -12.57
CA PHE A 646 25.56 -18.18 -11.75
C PHE A 646 26.70 -19.20 -11.85
N VAL A 647 27.26 -19.39 -13.06
CA VAL A 647 28.39 -20.29 -13.28
C VAL A 647 29.58 -19.87 -12.42
N ASN A 648 29.93 -18.59 -12.43
CA ASN A 648 31.09 -18.07 -11.71
C ASN A 648 30.83 -17.87 -10.21
N LEU A 649 29.60 -17.58 -9.80
CA LEU A 649 29.20 -17.52 -8.38
C LEU A 649 29.36 -18.88 -7.69
N LEU A 650 29.00 -19.96 -8.39
CA LEU A 650 29.03 -21.33 -7.87
C LEU A 650 30.36 -22.06 -8.12
N ASP A 651 31.34 -21.41 -8.74
CA ASP A 651 32.66 -21.97 -8.99
C ASP A 651 33.46 -22.10 -7.68
N MET A 652 33.72 -23.36 -7.27
CA MET A 652 34.51 -23.68 -6.08
C MET A 652 36.00 -23.32 -6.21
N GLY A 653 36.47 -22.96 -7.42
CA GLY A 653 37.77 -22.34 -7.62
C GLY A 653 37.87 -20.91 -7.07
N THR A 654 36.75 -20.31 -6.68
CA THR A 654 36.68 -18.96 -6.10
C THR A 654 36.38 -19.02 -4.60
N GLU A 655 37.24 -18.43 -3.78
CA GLU A 655 37.03 -18.23 -2.34
C GLU A 655 36.53 -16.79 -2.08
N TRP A 656 35.40 -16.65 -1.40
CA TRP A 656 34.82 -15.34 -1.07
C TRP A 656 35.26 -14.84 0.32
N LYS A 657 35.71 -13.59 0.41
CA LYS A 657 36.07 -12.92 1.67
C LYS A 657 35.45 -11.54 1.73
N ALA A 658 35.09 -11.10 2.93
CA ALA A 658 34.69 -9.70 3.12
C ALA A 658 35.85 -8.77 2.76
N SER A 659 35.54 -7.65 2.10
CA SER A 659 36.52 -6.59 1.83
C SER A 659 37.04 -6.01 3.13
N ALA A 660 38.33 -5.65 3.15
CA ALA A 660 38.95 -5.01 4.30
C ALA A 660 38.64 -3.50 4.38
N SER A 661 38.26 -2.87 3.26
CA SER A 661 38.06 -1.42 3.14
C SER A 661 36.59 -1.01 3.08
N ASP A 662 35.73 -1.86 2.53
CA ASP A 662 34.38 -1.46 2.13
C ASP A 662 33.33 -2.38 2.76
N ALA A 663 32.41 -1.78 3.52
CA ALA A 663 31.30 -2.50 4.12
C ALA A 663 30.37 -3.09 3.05
N ASN A 664 29.84 -4.28 3.29
CA ASN A 664 28.96 -5.02 2.37
C ASN A 664 29.57 -5.36 0.99
N VAL A 665 30.89 -5.20 0.82
CA VAL A 665 31.63 -5.62 -0.36
C VAL A 665 32.45 -6.87 -0.05
N PHE A 666 32.56 -7.76 -1.02
CA PHE A 666 33.26 -9.02 -0.93
C PHE A 666 34.21 -9.21 -2.13
N GLU A 667 35.34 -9.85 -1.87
CA GLU A 667 36.33 -10.22 -2.88
C GLU A 667 36.27 -11.72 -3.15
N GLY A 668 36.05 -12.09 -4.40
CA GLY A 668 36.19 -13.46 -4.89
C GLY A 668 37.61 -13.69 -5.38
N ARG A 669 38.38 -14.49 -4.65
CA ARG A 669 39.80 -14.76 -4.93
C ARG A 669 39.99 -16.16 -5.52
N ASP A 670 40.90 -16.30 -6.47
CA ASP A 670 41.30 -17.62 -6.95
C ASP A 670 41.88 -18.45 -5.81
N HIS A 671 41.37 -19.66 -5.61
CA HIS A 671 41.82 -20.53 -4.51
C HIS A 671 43.28 -20.99 -4.69
N GLY A 672 43.81 -21.04 -5.91
CA GLY A 672 45.18 -21.45 -6.20
C GLY A 672 46.18 -20.32 -6.07
N THR A 673 45.88 -19.15 -6.63
CA THR A 673 46.80 -18.00 -6.69
C THR A 673 46.57 -16.95 -5.61
N GLY A 674 45.36 -16.86 -5.06
CA GLY A 674 44.93 -15.81 -4.12
C GLY A 674 44.62 -14.47 -4.79
N GLU A 675 44.72 -14.37 -6.12
CA GLU A 675 44.42 -13.16 -6.89
C GLU A 675 42.92 -12.84 -6.86
N VAL A 676 42.57 -11.56 -6.78
CA VAL A 676 41.16 -11.13 -6.85
C VAL A 676 40.68 -11.32 -8.29
N LYS A 677 39.70 -12.21 -8.46
CA LYS A 677 39.00 -12.45 -9.74
C LYS A 677 37.79 -11.53 -9.87
N TRP A 678 37.01 -11.41 -8.80
CA TRP A 678 35.71 -10.75 -8.79
C TRP A 678 35.52 -9.89 -7.55
N THR A 679 34.64 -8.89 -7.65
CA THR A 679 34.09 -8.19 -6.48
C THR A 679 32.57 -8.29 -6.49
N ALA A 680 31.95 -8.30 -5.32
CA ALA A 680 30.53 -8.57 -5.14
C ALA A 680 29.97 -7.78 -3.96
N THR A 681 28.65 -7.62 -3.91
CA THR A 681 27.93 -7.17 -2.73
C THR A 681 27.20 -8.34 -2.05
N ALA A 682 26.57 -8.08 -0.90
CA ALA A 682 25.69 -9.06 -0.26
C ALA A 682 24.50 -9.46 -1.16
N VAL A 683 24.01 -8.56 -2.02
CA VAL A 683 22.96 -8.80 -3.02
C VAL A 683 23.41 -9.88 -4.02
N ASP A 684 24.69 -9.92 -4.38
CA ASP A 684 25.22 -10.90 -5.31
C ASP A 684 25.41 -12.27 -4.62
N LEU A 685 26.00 -12.26 -3.43
CA LEU A 685 26.39 -13.50 -2.73
C LEU A 685 25.23 -14.24 -2.07
N ILE A 686 24.09 -13.56 -1.80
CA ILE A 686 22.93 -14.23 -1.21
C ILE A 686 22.42 -15.38 -2.08
N PHE A 687 22.57 -15.28 -3.41
CA PHE A 687 22.22 -16.31 -4.39
C PHE A 687 23.13 -17.53 -4.37
N GLY A 688 24.29 -17.46 -3.70
CA GLY A 688 25.17 -18.60 -3.44
C GLY A 688 25.07 -19.13 -2.01
N SER A 689 24.37 -18.41 -1.12
CA SER A 689 24.33 -18.63 0.34
C SER A 689 22.98 -19.11 0.84
N HIS A 690 21.89 -18.39 0.52
CA HIS A 690 20.54 -18.76 0.95
C HIS A 690 20.10 -20.05 0.24
N SER A 691 19.76 -21.11 0.98
CA SER A 691 19.59 -22.46 0.42
C SER A 691 18.57 -22.55 -0.72
N GLN A 692 17.44 -21.84 -0.63
CA GLN A 692 16.44 -21.81 -1.69
C GLN A 692 16.88 -21.00 -2.91
N LEU A 693 17.54 -19.85 -2.70
CA LEU A 693 18.03 -19.03 -3.83
C LEU A 693 19.19 -19.74 -4.53
N ARG A 694 20.06 -20.40 -3.77
CA ARG A 694 21.12 -21.25 -4.30
C ARG A 694 20.58 -22.38 -5.16
N ALA A 695 19.50 -23.06 -4.73
CA ALA A 695 18.87 -24.10 -5.54
C ALA A 695 18.37 -23.57 -6.89
N ILE A 696 17.83 -22.35 -6.93
CA ILE A 696 17.45 -21.67 -8.18
C ILE A 696 18.69 -21.30 -9.01
N SER A 697 19.74 -20.77 -8.37
CA SER A 697 21.01 -20.47 -9.02
C SER A 697 21.66 -21.70 -9.65
N GLU A 698 21.54 -22.88 -9.04
CA GLU A 698 22.07 -24.14 -9.57
C GLU A 698 21.35 -24.55 -10.87
N VAL A 699 20.06 -24.25 -11.02
CA VAL A 699 19.33 -24.43 -12.29
C VAL A 699 19.95 -23.56 -13.38
N TYR A 700 20.13 -22.26 -13.13
CA TYR A 700 20.69 -21.36 -14.15
C TYR A 700 22.21 -21.50 -14.32
N GLY A 701 22.94 -22.01 -13.33
CA GLY A 701 24.38 -22.30 -13.41
C GLY A 701 24.72 -23.62 -14.11
N SER A 702 23.72 -24.43 -14.48
CA SER A 702 23.91 -25.67 -15.21
C SER A 702 24.36 -25.41 -16.66
N ARG A 703 25.13 -26.33 -17.25
CA ARG A 703 25.80 -26.13 -18.56
C ARG A 703 24.80 -25.94 -19.71
N GLU A 704 23.65 -26.59 -19.62
CA GLU A 704 22.56 -26.58 -20.59
C GLU A 704 21.57 -25.43 -20.38
N ALA A 705 21.74 -24.61 -19.34
CA ALA A 705 20.74 -23.64 -18.93
C ALA A 705 20.74 -22.33 -19.74
N GLY A 706 21.69 -22.13 -20.65
CA GLY A 706 21.87 -20.85 -21.36
C GLY A 706 20.62 -20.36 -22.10
N GLU A 707 19.98 -21.22 -22.90
CA GLU A 707 18.75 -20.87 -23.62
C GLU A 707 17.57 -20.62 -22.67
N LYS A 708 17.41 -21.46 -21.63
CA LYS A 708 16.39 -21.30 -20.60
C LYS A 708 16.57 -19.97 -19.85
N PHE A 709 17.80 -19.64 -19.47
CA PHE A 709 18.14 -18.41 -18.79
C PHE A 709 17.73 -17.18 -19.63
N VAL A 710 18.06 -17.16 -20.92
CA VAL A 710 17.68 -16.05 -21.81
C VAL A 710 16.16 -15.93 -21.92
N ARG A 711 15.44 -17.03 -22.15
CA ARG A 711 13.97 -17.00 -22.25
C ARG A 711 13.31 -16.52 -20.95
N ASP A 712 13.75 -17.07 -19.82
CA ASP A 712 13.16 -16.74 -18.52
C ASP A 712 13.53 -15.30 -18.10
N PHE A 713 14.73 -14.81 -18.46
CA PHE A 713 15.10 -13.39 -18.29
C PHE A 713 14.19 -12.48 -19.12
N VAL A 714 13.98 -12.80 -20.41
CA VAL A 714 13.09 -12.03 -21.30
C VAL A 714 11.66 -12.00 -20.75
N SER A 715 11.15 -13.13 -20.25
CA SER A 715 9.82 -13.19 -19.63
C SER A 715 9.72 -12.32 -18.37
N ALA A 716 10.73 -12.35 -17.50
CA ALA A 716 10.74 -11.54 -16.29
C ALA A 716 10.93 -10.04 -16.60
N TRP A 717 11.73 -9.72 -17.62
CA TRP A 717 11.91 -8.36 -18.13
C TRP A 717 10.59 -7.80 -18.67
N ASP A 718 9.92 -8.54 -19.55
CA ASP A 718 8.62 -8.17 -20.12
C ASP A 718 7.57 -7.93 -19.01
N LYS A 719 7.52 -8.81 -18.01
CA LYS A 719 6.67 -8.62 -16.82
C LYS A 719 6.92 -7.26 -16.17
N VAL A 720 8.17 -6.94 -15.83
CA VAL A 720 8.51 -5.67 -15.14
C VAL A 720 8.18 -4.46 -16.00
N MET A 721 8.47 -4.52 -17.31
CA MET A 721 8.14 -3.41 -18.23
C MET A 721 6.63 -3.16 -18.33
N ASN A 722 5.78 -4.16 -18.06
CA ASN A 722 4.33 -4.09 -18.19
C ASN A 722 3.55 -4.06 -16.86
N LEU A 723 4.21 -3.85 -15.72
CA LEU A 723 3.55 -3.83 -14.40
C LEU A 723 2.49 -2.72 -14.26
N ASP A 724 2.65 -1.60 -14.96
CA ASP A 724 1.73 -0.45 -14.94
C ASP A 724 0.79 -0.37 -16.14
N ARG A 725 0.79 -1.39 -17.01
CA ARG A 725 -0.01 -1.44 -18.25
C ARG A 725 -1.43 -1.94 -18.01
N PHE A 726 -2.12 -1.27 -17.08
CA PHE A 726 -3.53 -1.52 -16.79
C PHE A 726 -4.46 -1.00 -17.89
N ASP A 727 -3.98 -0.18 -18.81
CA ASP A 727 -4.70 0.26 -20.01
C ASP A 727 -4.90 -0.87 -21.04
N LEU A 728 -4.12 -1.96 -20.94
CA LEU A 728 -4.19 -3.12 -21.82
C LEU A 728 -4.96 -4.30 -21.23
N ARG A 729 -5.38 -4.19 -19.97
CA ARG A 729 -5.98 -5.29 -19.19
C ARG A 729 -7.41 -5.00 -18.82
#